data_AF-T1IT94-F1
#
_entry.id   AF-T1IT94-F1
#
_cell.length_a   1.000
_cell.length_b   1.000
_cell.length_c   1.000
_cell.angle_alpha   90.00
_cell.angle_beta   90.00
_cell.angle_gamma   90.00
#
_symmetry.space_group_name_H-M   'P 1'
#
loop_
_entity.id
_entity.type
_entity.pdbx_description
1 polymer ?
#
loop_
_entity_poly.entity_id
_entity_poly.type
_entity_poly.pdbx_seq_one_letter_code
_entity_poly.pdbx_strand_id
1 'polypeptide(L)'
;MKYVKRLKKLAMVKVAVLACNHPDVKNEILVLMKSENYDRKFDEGCGKLKWNEILEKKAELLLGGKFGLPKCLHEDITSLMKPIGLQMLYWAKYVEDNFICYRYLCHKNLNTSHFTSQGTLCKKKAAKDLIKDERFSKVQRYKLACVFCVEGVLKSTENEIKRYAYNLWCKLSRSERQKIYSNCAKESQEMELVRLWTYRFNKNKWKRLTNGKSFWFYGFEKAVESGNLVAVKYCWEKINPRCRDVILLDTAVNLLKRKRNATSDYHKLFVEDMYAAGKKPFVPRDYYIDVLIFLISKMPEAEKKKLYKKDVEINGYSKVLSYLLEWPYQNNFLVTANRLWGDLPERGYAKILLYIVNKIEGSKDRKKKLKCGEESSCNYRVIFREFWRKSPVHYKRYVLSDKMVGVRVFKEGKDILSKLFALENFTPSDTRNIQLVLSCATKEEKENVIFSDDGRNICLKALESGKIKLADLFIQGCSISERKVRQFKEELISCINVSEIHKKFILVDKLSLFDQIVRWVYPIEMQVWEFRKKIASSYKCYIFQQLIFEEQWEKVEQFLTYCFSTEEEMCAFKEREFLQVAGEESHGSLIVNSKWQAAQVLFSWLGLSANGVRELKKRTFFDFAVAKNESFNRNMADKPEQMDLFCRWCFTDSELVKEFEVELRQWRDRSSGEETEFFNGFNLAFEKFLLDFYEDQRGVKRKLEDDVLDGSNKKVKLQAQD
;
A
#
# COMPACT_ATOMS: atom_id res chain seq x y z
N MET A 1 29.29 28.96 -4.40
CA MET A 1 28.59 27.67 -4.12
C MET A 1 27.28 27.44 -4.92
N LYS A 2 26.31 28.37 -5.01
CA LYS A 2 25.03 28.14 -5.76
C LYS A 2 25.23 27.78 -7.24
N TYR A 3 26.18 28.43 -7.92
CA TYR A 3 26.52 28.18 -9.33
C TYR A 3 27.02 26.75 -9.56
N VAL A 4 27.95 26.27 -8.72
CA VAL A 4 28.50 24.90 -8.77
C VAL A 4 27.40 23.85 -8.61
N LYS A 5 26.47 24.05 -7.66
CA LYS A 5 25.31 23.14 -7.48
C LYS A 5 24.42 23.07 -8.73
N ARG A 6 24.21 24.22 -9.39
CA ARG A 6 23.45 24.29 -10.65
C ARG A 6 24.17 23.56 -11.78
N LEU A 7 25.47 23.76 -11.96
CA LEU A 7 26.26 23.06 -12.97
C LEU A 7 26.28 21.55 -12.74
N LYS A 8 26.47 21.09 -11.49
CA LYS A 8 26.38 19.67 -11.13
C LYS A 8 25.04 19.09 -11.57
N LYS A 9 23.91 19.76 -11.26
CA LYS A 9 22.57 19.30 -11.66
C LYS A 9 22.40 19.22 -13.17
N LEU A 10 22.86 20.23 -13.93
CA LEU A 10 22.80 20.21 -15.39
C LEU A 10 23.64 19.09 -15.99
N ALA A 11 24.83 18.83 -15.46
CA ALA A 11 25.68 17.73 -15.88
C ALA A 11 25.02 16.36 -15.61
N MET A 12 24.46 16.15 -14.40
CA MET A 12 23.76 14.92 -14.06
C MET A 12 22.54 14.68 -14.97
N VAL A 13 21.76 15.71 -15.27
CA VAL A 13 20.64 15.61 -16.22
C VAL A 13 21.14 15.23 -17.62
N LYS A 14 22.22 15.85 -18.10
CA LYS A 14 22.82 15.52 -19.40
C LYS A 14 23.26 14.04 -19.45
N VAL A 15 23.92 13.55 -18.40
CA VAL A 15 24.31 12.14 -18.29
C VAL A 15 23.10 11.22 -18.24
N ALA A 16 22.07 11.57 -17.46
CA ALA A 16 20.83 10.78 -17.39
C ALA A 16 20.12 10.69 -18.76
N VAL A 17 20.08 11.80 -19.53
CA VAL A 17 19.55 11.80 -20.91
C VAL A 17 20.38 10.90 -21.81
N LEU A 18 21.72 10.95 -21.73
CA LEU A 18 22.61 10.08 -22.49
C LEU A 18 22.38 8.61 -22.15
N ALA A 19 22.26 8.30 -20.85
CA ALA A 19 22.00 6.95 -20.36
C ALA A 19 20.65 6.40 -20.83
N CYS A 20 19.56 7.18 -20.73
CA CYS A 20 18.24 6.78 -21.24
C CYS A 20 18.18 6.61 -22.77
N ASN A 21 19.04 7.31 -23.51
CA ASN A 21 19.15 7.16 -24.97
C ASN A 21 20.14 6.06 -25.39
N HIS A 22 20.85 5.42 -24.47
CA HIS A 22 21.69 4.28 -24.78
C HIS A 22 20.83 3.15 -25.35
N PRO A 23 21.22 2.48 -26.45
CA PRO A 23 20.38 1.47 -27.12
C PRO A 23 19.80 0.42 -26.16
N ASP A 24 20.62 -0.13 -25.26
CA ASP A 24 20.17 -1.14 -24.31
C ASP A 24 19.10 -0.62 -23.35
N VAL A 25 19.33 0.54 -22.73
CA VAL A 25 18.37 1.14 -21.79
C VAL A 25 17.11 1.58 -22.52
N LYS A 26 17.26 2.19 -23.69
CA LYS A 26 16.18 2.70 -24.51
C LYS A 26 15.28 1.59 -25.03
N ASN A 27 15.86 0.46 -25.43
CA ASN A 27 15.13 -0.74 -25.79
C ASN A 27 14.30 -1.22 -24.61
N GLU A 28 14.86 -1.31 -23.40
CA GLU A 28 14.09 -1.71 -22.22
C GLU A 28 12.95 -0.72 -21.95
N ILE A 29 13.22 0.60 -22.00
CA ILE A 29 12.21 1.64 -21.79
C ILE A 29 11.04 1.48 -22.76
N LEU A 30 11.31 1.25 -24.05
CA LEU A 30 10.31 1.30 -25.11
C LEU A 30 9.73 -0.08 -25.51
N VAL A 31 10.43 -1.19 -25.28
CA VAL A 31 10.04 -2.52 -25.79
C VAL A 31 9.38 -3.39 -24.71
N LEU A 32 9.75 -3.25 -23.43
CA LEU A 32 9.24 -4.11 -22.35
C LEU A 32 7.71 -4.15 -22.22
N MET A 33 7.02 -3.13 -22.72
CA MET A 33 5.57 -3.05 -22.67
C MET A 33 4.85 -3.75 -23.85
N LYS A 34 5.55 -4.52 -24.69
CA LYS A 34 4.94 -5.25 -25.82
C LYS A 34 4.48 -6.67 -25.51
N SER A 35 4.94 -7.31 -24.44
CA SER A 35 4.47 -8.67 -24.14
C SER A 35 2.99 -8.59 -23.81
N GLU A 36 2.14 -9.35 -24.49
CA GLU A 36 0.66 -9.31 -24.39
C GLU A 36 0.13 -9.40 -22.94
N ASN A 37 0.93 -9.94 -22.03
CA ASN A 37 0.64 -9.99 -20.59
C ASN A 37 0.82 -8.66 -19.84
N TYR A 38 1.47 -7.66 -20.43
CA TYR A 38 1.73 -6.34 -19.82
C TYR A 38 0.64 -5.32 -20.14
N ASP A 39 0.02 -5.37 -21.33
CA ASP A 39 -1.04 -4.40 -21.68
C ASP A 39 -2.26 -4.54 -20.75
N ARG A 40 -2.52 -5.74 -20.20
CA ARG A 40 -3.57 -5.97 -19.18
C ARG A 40 -3.13 -5.75 -17.73
N LYS A 41 -1.82 -5.64 -17.43
CA LYS A 41 -1.26 -5.65 -16.06
C LYS A 41 -0.21 -4.59 -15.78
N PHE A 42 -0.07 -3.55 -16.61
CA PHE A 42 0.65 -2.33 -16.20
C PHE A 42 -0.13 -1.54 -15.13
N ASP A 43 -1.21 -2.14 -14.62
CA ASP A 43 -2.04 -1.58 -13.58
C ASP A 43 -1.48 -1.84 -12.18
N GLU A 44 -1.51 -0.75 -11.42
CA GLU A 44 -1.48 -0.64 -9.96
C GLU A 44 -0.17 -0.91 -9.21
N GLY A 45 0.87 -1.39 -9.90
CA GLY A 45 2.24 -1.13 -9.46
C GLY A 45 3.26 -2.21 -9.79
N CYS A 46 2.84 -3.44 -10.11
CA CYS A 46 3.76 -4.51 -10.50
C CYS A 46 4.53 -4.18 -11.80
N GLY A 47 3.87 -3.62 -12.83
CA GLY A 47 4.50 -3.23 -14.09
C GLY A 47 5.49 -2.07 -13.93
N LYS A 48 5.13 -1.06 -13.14
CA LYS A 48 5.98 0.11 -12.84
C LYS A 48 7.18 -0.27 -11.97
N LEU A 49 6.99 -1.13 -10.97
CA LEU A 49 8.06 -1.66 -10.14
C LEU A 49 9.06 -2.46 -10.98
N LYS A 50 8.57 -3.39 -11.80
CA LYS A 50 9.43 -4.19 -12.67
C LYS A 50 10.18 -3.34 -13.70
N TRP A 51 9.54 -2.33 -14.27
CA TRP A 51 10.21 -1.36 -15.15
C TRP A 51 11.31 -0.58 -14.41
N ASN A 52 11.03 -0.12 -13.19
CA ASN A 52 12.01 0.57 -12.36
C ASN A 52 13.19 -0.34 -11.97
N GLU A 53 12.95 -1.61 -11.62
CA GLU A 53 14.00 -2.59 -11.32
C GLU A 53 14.92 -2.81 -12.51
N ILE A 54 14.32 -2.99 -13.70
CA ILE A 54 15.10 -3.19 -14.94
C ILE A 54 15.90 -1.92 -15.25
N LEU A 55 15.29 -0.74 -15.14
CA LEU A 55 15.98 0.51 -15.37
C LEU A 55 17.13 0.72 -14.36
N GLU A 56 16.94 0.44 -13.07
CA GLU A 56 17.98 0.53 -12.05
C GLU A 56 19.14 -0.43 -12.34
N LYS A 57 18.85 -1.69 -12.64
CA LYS A 57 19.89 -2.69 -12.97
C LYS A 57 20.70 -2.28 -14.20
N LYS A 58 20.04 -1.78 -15.24
CA LYS A 58 20.70 -1.32 -16.46
C LYS A 58 21.47 -0.02 -16.24
N ALA A 59 20.94 0.88 -15.42
CA ALA A 59 21.62 2.11 -15.02
C ALA A 59 22.91 1.78 -14.26
N GLU A 60 22.88 0.88 -13.29
CA GLU A 60 24.07 0.48 -12.51
C GLU A 60 25.19 -0.05 -13.41
N LEU A 61 24.86 -0.97 -14.32
CA LEU A 61 25.81 -1.50 -15.30
C LEU A 61 26.35 -0.43 -16.25
N LEU A 62 25.48 0.45 -16.75
CA LEU A 62 25.86 1.48 -17.73
C LEU A 62 26.69 2.61 -17.10
N LEU A 63 26.29 3.08 -15.92
CA LEU A 63 26.93 4.19 -15.20
C LEU A 63 28.30 3.76 -14.64
N GLY A 64 28.41 2.55 -14.08
CA GLY A 64 29.67 2.02 -13.57
C GLY A 64 30.61 1.52 -14.67
N GLY A 65 30.10 0.77 -15.63
CA GLY A 65 30.89 0.17 -16.70
C GLY A 65 31.22 1.18 -17.80
N LYS A 66 30.21 1.59 -18.57
CA LYS A 66 30.44 2.37 -19.80
C LYS A 66 30.81 3.83 -19.53
N PHE A 67 30.20 4.46 -18.53
CA PHE A 67 30.48 5.86 -18.21
C PHE A 67 31.58 6.04 -17.16
N GLY A 68 32.03 4.98 -16.49
CA GLY A 68 33.10 5.04 -15.48
C GLY A 68 32.80 5.99 -14.32
N LEU A 69 31.52 6.18 -13.96
CA LEU A 69 31.12 7.16 -12.96
C LEU A 69 31.34 6.63 -11.54
N PRO A 70 31.71 7.50 -10.58
CA PRO A 70 31.77 7.13 -9.17
C PRO A 70 30.41 6.65 -8.62
N LYS A 71 30.42 5.61 -7.78
CA LYS A 71 29.21 5.01 -7.18
C LYS A 71 28.32 6.05 -6.46
N CYS A 72 28.91 7.06 -5.83
CA CYS A 72 28.16 8.13 -5.14
C CYS A 72 27.28 8.98 -6.06
N LEU A 73 27.48 8.94 -7.38
CA LEU A 73 26.65 9.65 -8.37
C LEU A 73 25.61 8.72 -9.02
N HIS A 74 25.73 7.40 -8.85
CA HIS A 74 24.85 6.44 -9.52
C HIS A 74 23.40 6.62 -9.09
N GLU A 75 23.15 6.77 -7.79
CA GLU A 75 21.80 6.98 -7.25
C GLU A 75 21.20 8.29 -7.76
N ASP A 76 21.93 9.42 -7.65
CA ASP A 76 21.51 10.74 -8.13
C ASP A 76 21.18 10.72 -9.64
N ILE A 77 21.94 10.01 -10.48
CA ILE A 77 21.69 9.97 -11.92
C ILE A 77 20.56 8.99 -12.26
N THR A 78 20.54 7.81 -11.66
CA THR A 78 19.48 6.80 -11.83
C THR A 78 18.11 7.40 -11.47
N SER A 79 18.08 8.26 -10.47
CA SER A 79 16.89 9.01 -10.08
C SER A 79 16.28 9.88 -11.17
N LEU A 80 17.14 10.50 -11.98
CA LEU A 80 16.76 11.38 -13.09
C LEU A 80 16.41 10.57 -14.32
N MET A 81 17.02 9.39 -14.49
CA MET A 81 16.69 8.48 -15.59
C MET A 81 15.23 8.02 -15.55
N LYS A 82 14.64 7.83 -14.36
CA LYS A 82 13.24 7.42 -14.21
C LYS A 82 12.23 8.38 -14.86
N PRO A 83 12.14 9.67 -14.46
CA PRO A 83 11.21 10.60 -15.09
C PRO A 83 11.54 10.85 -16.58
N ILE A 84 12.83 10.83 -16.98
CA ILE A 84 13.23 10.95 -18.39
C ILE A 84 12.70 9.77 -19.21
N GLY A 85 12.91 8.53 -18.73
CA GLY A 85 12.44 7.31 -19.35
C GLY A 85 10.92 7.25 -19.42
N LEU A 86 10.21 7.71 -18.37
CA LEU A 86 8.75 7.84 -18.40
C LEU A 86 8.28 8.82 -19.47
N GLN A 87 8.95 9.96 -19.68
CA GLN A 87 8.60 10.87 -20.76
C GLN A 87 8.80 10.25 -22.15
N MET A 88 9.86 9.46 -22.32
CA MET A 88 10.08 8.71 -23.57
C MET A 88 8.97 7.70 -23.81
N LEU A 89 8.57 6.99 -22.77
CA LEU A 89 7.50 5.99 -22.81
C LEU A 89 6.14 6.62 -23.12
N TYR A 90 5.77 7.69 -22.41
CA TYR A 90 4.53 8.42 -22.66
C TYR A 90 4.48 9.02 -24.05
N TRP A 91 5.59 9.57 -24.53
CA TRP A 91 5.68 10.04 -25.92
C TRP A 91 5.49 8.90 -26.93
N ALA A 92 6.15 7.76 -26.71
CA ALA A 92 6.08 6.66 -27.64
C ALA A 92 4.69 6.03 -27.68
N LYS A 93 4.05 5.85 -26.52
CA LYS A 93 2.66 5.40 -26.40
C LYS A 93 1.70 6.39 -27.04
N TYR A 94 1.87 7.69 -26.78
CA TYR A 94 1.08 8.74 -27.41
C TYR A 94 1.12 8.67 -28.94
N VAL A 95 2.31 8.49 -29.51
CA VAL A 95 2.51 8.41 -30.96
C VAL A 95 1.92 7.12 -31.54
N GLU A 96 2.01 6.01 -30.81
CA GLU A 96 1.40 4.73 -31.18
C GLU A 96 -0.14 4.81 -31.20
N ASP A 97 -0.75 5.27 -30.10
CA ASP A 97 -2.20 5.32 -29.90
C ASP A 97 -2.90 6.28 -30.88
N ASN A 98 -2.29 7.44 -31.17
CA ASN A 98 -2.95 8.48 -31.98
C ASN A 98 -2.63 8.41 -33.48
N PHE A 99 -1.55 7.74 -33.87
CA PHE A 99 -1.12 7.69 -35.27
C PHE A 99 -1.03 6.28 -35.84
N ILE A 100 -1.44 5.25 -35.09
CA ILE A 100 -1.45 3.83 -35.51
C ILE A 100 -0.07 3.46 -36.07
N CYS A 101 0.97 3.69 -35.27
CA CYS A 101 2.33 3.43 -35.68
C CYS A 101 3.04 2.58 -34.63
N TYR A 102 4.04 1.82 -35.05
CA TYR A 102 4.73 0.92 -34.15
C TYR A 102 5.70 1.68 -33.24
N ARG A 103 5.69 1.38 -31.95
CA ARG A 103 6.61 1.93 -30.94
C ARG A 103 8.11 1.85 -31.32
N TYR A 104 8.51 0.89 -32.16
CA TYR A 104 9.90 0.78 -32.64
C TYR A 104 10.35 1.99 -33.47
N LEU A 105 9.42 2.70 -34.12
CA LEU A 105 9.73 3.92 -34.86
C LEU A 105 10.13 5.05 -33.89
N CYS A 106 9.48 5.14 -32.73
CA CYS A 106 9.89 6.06 -31.66
C CYS A 106 11.28 5.69 -31.11
N HIS A 107 11.60 4.39 -30.99
CA HIS A 107 12.92 3.93 -30.58
C HIS A 107 14.03 4.42 -31.54
N LYS A 108 13.81 4.38 -32.86
CA LYS A 108 14.83 4.83 -33.81
C LYS A 108 14.96 6.35 -33.89
N ASN A 109 13.87 7.09 -33.72
CA ASN A 109 13.85 8.52 -33.97
C ASN A 109 14.12 9.39 -32.73
N LEU A 110 13.75 8.96 -31.52
CA LEU A 110 14.06 9.73 -30.31
C LEU A 110 15.58 9.88 -30.16
N ASN A 111 16.09 11.05 -29.84
CA ASN A 111 17.52 11.24 -29.64
C ASN A 111 17.80 12.22 -28.52
N THR A 112 19.07 12.30 -28.11
CA THR A 112 19.52 13.13 -26.99
C THR A 112 19.27 14.62 -27.22
N SER A 113 19.30 15.08 -28.48
CA SER A 113 19.04 16.48 -28.87
C SER A 113 17.56 16.89 -28.72
N HIS A 114 16.67 15.91 -28.52
CA HIS A 114 15.26 16.15 -28.26
C HIS A 114 14.97 16.56 -26.83
N PHE A 115 15.93 16.47 -25.91
CA PHE A 115 15.72 16.80 -24.51
C PHE A 115 16.18 18.22 -24.18
N THR A 116 15.49 18.87 -23.26
CA THR A 116 15.90 20.17 -22.71
C THR A 116 17.03 19.99 -21.69
N SER A 117 17.63 21.09 -21.26
CA SER A 117 18.62 21.08 -20.17
C SER A 117 18.03 20.65 -18.81
N GLN A 118 16.71 20.56 -18.69
CA GLN A 118 16.02 20.04 -17.51
C GLN A 118 15.70 18.55 -17.65
N GLY A 119 16.01 17.92 -18.80
CA GLY A 119 15.73 16.52 -19.07
C GLY A 119 14.33 16.27 -19.63
N THR A 120 13.53 17.30 -19.89
CA THR A 120 12.20 17.14 -20.47
C THR A 120 12.25 16.98 -21.99
N LEU A 121 11.35 16.18 -22.55
CA LEU A 121 11.26 15.93 -23.99
C LEU A 121 10.65 17.12 -24.73
N CYS A 122 11.40 17.69 -25.67
CA CYS A 122 10.93 18.70 -26.61
C CYS A 122 10.13 18.04 -27.73
N LYS A 123 8.84 17.80 -27.47
CA LYS A 123 7.87 17.15 -28.38
C LYS A 123 7.88 17.75 -29.80
N LYS A 124 8.05 19.07 -29.96
CA LYS A 124 8.17 19.73 -31.28
C LYS A 124 9.39 19.23 -32.07
N LYS A 125 10.54 19.03 -31.43
CA LYS A 125 11.77 18.53 -32.08
C LYS A 125 11.64 17.05 -32.41
N ALA A 126 11.12 16.25 -31.46
CA ALA A 126 10.87 14.83 -31.69
C ALA A 126 9.89 14.60 -32.84
N ALA A 127 8.78 15.34 -32.89
CA ALA A 127 7.82 15.31 -33.98
C ALA A 127 8.44 15.74 -35.31
N LYS A 128 9.27 16.80 -35.32
CA LYS A 128 9.98 17.27 -36.52
C LYS A 128 10.84 16.17 -37.15
N ASP A 129 11.53 15.37 -36.35
CA ASP A 129 12.38 14.31 -36.88
C ASP A 129 11.56 13.08 -37.28
N LEU A 130 10.53 12.71 -36.51
CA LEU A 130 9.58 11.64 -36.90
C LEU A 130 8.89 11.92 -38.24
N ILE A 131 8.55 13.18 -38.51
CA ILE A 131 7.90 13.60 -39.74
C ILE A 131 8.81 13.43 -40.98
N LYS A 132 10.13 13.44 -40.81
CA LYS A 132 11.09 13.23 -41.90
C LYS A 132 11.27 11.75 -42.24
N ASP A 133 10.89 10.85 -41.33
CA ASP A 133 11.02 9.41 -41.51
C ASP A 133 9.98 8.90 -42.51
N GLU A 134 10.43 8.45 -43.68
CA GLU A 134 9.57 8.00 -44.77
C GLU A 134 8.83 6.69 -44.48
N ARG A 135 9.23 5.97 -43.43
CA ARG A 135 8.48 4.80 -42.93
C ARG A 135 7.10 5.19 -42.40
N PHE A 136 6.89 6.45 -42.03
CA PHE A 136 5.55 6.97 -41.74
C PHE A 136 4.80 7.25 -43.05
N SER A 137 3.56 6.79 -43.11
CA SER A 137 2.67 7.11 -44.23
C SER A 137 2.49 8.63 -44.35
N LYS A 138 2.16 9.10 -45.56
CA LYS A 138 1.89 10.53 -45.80
C LYS A 138 0.79 11.05 -44.87
N VAL A 139 -0.24 10.23 -44.60
CA VAL A 139 -1.32 10.54 -43.66
C VAL A 139 -0.80 10.72 -42.24
N GLN A 140 0.04 9.82 -41.73
CA GLN A 140 0.60 9.94 -40.37
C GLN A 140 1.50 11.16 -40.23
N ARG A 141 2.39 11.39 -41.20
CA ARG A 141 3.25 12.59 -41.23
C ARG A 141 2.42 13.88 -41.26
N TYR A 142 1.34 13.90 -42.04
CA TYR A 142 0.40 15.02 -42.07
C TYR A 142 -0.26 15.25 -40.71
N LYS A 143 -0.82 14.20 -40.10
CA LYS A 143 -1.44 14.28 -38.77
C LYS A 143 -0.44 14.80 -37.73
N LEU A 144 0.78 14.26 -37.68
CA LEU A 144 1.85 14.71 -36.77
C LEU A 144 2.19 16.19 -36.99
N ALA A 145 2.31 16.62 -38.24
CA ALA A 145 2.60 18.01 -38.59
C ALA A 145 1.52 18.97 -38.08
N CYS A 146 0.24 18.58 -38.21
CA CYS A 146 -0.91 19.32 -37.73
C CYS A 146 -0.94 19.39 -36.19
N VAL A 147 -0.81 18.25 -35.51
CA VAL A 147 -0.88 18.16 -34.04
C VAL A 147 0.26 18.93 -33.37
N PHE A 148 1.48 18.83 -33.88
CA PHE A 148 2.65 19.50 -33.29
C PHE A 148 3.00 20.83 -33.94
N CYS A 149 2.14 21.34 -34.83
CA CYS A 149 2.32 22.64 -35.50
C CYS A 149 3.77 22.78 -36.03
N VAL A 150 4.20 21.79 -36.81
CA VAL A 150 5.58 21.70 -37.30
C VAL A 150 5.76 22.58 -38.54
N GLU A 151 6.59 23.61 -38.40
CA GLU A 151 7.04 24.46 -39.51
C GLU A 151 8.20 23.81 -40.25
N GLY A 152 8.23 24.00 -41.57
CA GLY A 152 9.28 23.47 -42.46
C GLY A 152 10.69 23.93 -42.10
N VAL A 153 11.69 23.20 -42.61
CA VAL A 153 13.14 23.39 -42.34
C VAL A 153 13.80 24.36 -43.34
N LEU A 154 13.05 24.91 -44.29
CA LEU A 154 13.56 25.84 -45.30
C LEU A 154 13.55 27.26 -44.72
N LYS A 155 14.68 27.96 -44.78
CA LYS A 155 14.92 29.24 -44.12
C LYS A 155 13.97 30.36 -44.61
N SER A 156 13.40 31.07 -43.62
CA SER A 156 13.21 32.53 -43.51
C SER A 156 12.07 33.27 -44.22
N THR A 157 10.80 32.85 -44.12
CA THR A 157 9.64 33.78 -44.16
C THR A 157 8.41 33.25 -43.39
N GLU A 158 7.60 34.15 -42.83
CA GLU A 158 6.47 33.92 -41.91
C GLU A 158 5.28 33.05 -42.41
N ASN A 159 5.40 32.39 -43.57
CA ASN A 159 4.36 31.58 -44.24
C ASN A 159 4.58 30.04 -44.16
N GLU A 160 5.43 29.54 -43.28
CA GLU A 160 6.06 28.21 -43.42
C GLU A 160 5.32 27.01 -42.81
N ILE A 161 4.50 27.15 -41.74
CA ILE A 161 3.62 26.05 -41.28
C ILE A 161 2.67 25.64 -42.39
N LYS A 162 2.09 26.65 -43.06
CA LYS A 162 1.22 26.44 -44.22
C LYS A 162 1.97 25.56 -45.19
N ARG A 163 3.18 25.94 -45.65
CA ARG A 163 3.91 25.17 -46.66
C ARG A 163 4.12 23.71 -46.30
N TYR A 164 4.61 23.34 -45.11
CA TYR A 164 4.95 21.92 -44.87
C TYR A 164 3.71 21.02 -44.72
N ALA A 165 2.80 21.35 -43.81
CA ALA A 165 1.58 20.56 -43.62
C ALA A 165 0.67 20.61 -44.86
N TYR A 166 0.60 21.75 -45.57
CA TYR A 166 -0.10 21.86 -46.84
C TYR A 166 0.57 21.06 -47.95
N ASN A 167 1.91 21.03 -48.04
CA ASN A 167 2.61 20.22 -49.04
C ASN A 167 2.33 18.74 -48.81
N LEU A 168 2.33 18.28 -47.56
CA LEU A 168 1.90 16.93 -47.23
C LEU A 168 0.44 16.70 -47.64
N TRP A 169 -0.47 17.63 -47.29
CA TRP A 169 -1.88 17.58 -47.69
C TRP A 169 -2.08 17.49 -49.21
N CYS A 170 -1.33 18.28 -49.98
CA CYS A 170 -1.35 18.27 -51.44
C CYS A 170 -0.85 16.94 -52.01
N LYS A 171 0.11 16.30 -51.35
CA LYS A 171 0.65 14.97 -51.73
C LYS A 171 -0.26 13.80 -51.33
N LEU A 172 -1.31 14.03 -50.53
CA LEU A 172 -2.31 13.00 -50.21
C LEU A 172 -3.26 12.79 -51.39
N SER A 173 -3.55 11.52 -51.68
CA SER A 173 -4.59 11.10 -52.63
C SER A 173 -5.99 11.50 -52.14
N ARG A 174 -6.97 11.49 -53.05
CA ARG A 174 -8.38 11.77 -52.71
C ARG A 174 -8.92 10.81 -51.65
N SER A 175 -8.56 9.51 -51.74
CA SER A 175 -8.93 8.48 -50.76
C SER A 175 -8.33 8.77 -49.37
N GLU A 176 -7.04 9.11 -49.30
CA GLU A 176 -6.38 9.46 -48.04
C GLU A 176 -7.00 10.73 -47.40
N ARG A 177 -7.29 11.77 -48.19
CA ARG A 177 -7.99 12.96 -47.70
C ARG A 177 -9.38 12.61 -47.18
N GLN A 178 -10.12 11.76 -47.90
CA GLN A 178 -11.45 11.30 -47.47
C GLN A 178 -11.39 10.51 -46.16
N LYS A 179 -10.39 9.63 -45.98
CA LYS A 179 -10.16 8.90 -44.73
C LYS A 179 -9.92 9.84 -43.55
N ILE A 180 -9.15 10.92 -43.75
CA ILE A 180 -8.95 11.95 -42.72
C ILE A 180 -10.30 12.59 -42.35
N TYR A 181 -11.14 12.95 -43.32
CA TYR A 181 -12.47 13.51 -43.04
C TYR A 181 -13.41 12.55 -42.31
N SER A 182 -13.52 11.31 -42.78
CA SER A 182 -14.42 10.32 -42.19
C SER A 182 -14.00 9.94 -40.76
N ASN A 183 -12.69 9.88 -40.50
CA ASN A 183 -12.18 9.53 -39.18
C ASN A 183 -12.23 10.70 -38.19
N CYS A 184 -12.08 11.96 -38.66
CA CYS A 184 -12.23 13.14 -37.81
C CYS A 184 -13.64 13.29 -37.20
N ALA A 185 -14.66 12.62 -37.76
CA ALA A 185 -16.01 12.65 -37.21
C ALA A 185 -16.24 11.61 -36.08
N LYS A 186 -15.36 10.61 -35.93
CA LYS A 186 -15.56 9.45 -35.06
C LYS A 186 -14.48 9.26 -33.98
N GLU A 187 -13.41 10.07 -33.98
CA GLU A 187 -12.22 9.88 -33.13
C GLU A 187 -11.91 11.13 -32.28
N SER A 188 -11.41 10.92 -31.06
CA SER A 188 -10.41 11.71 -30.31
C SER A 188 -10.39 13.27 -30.35
N GLN A 189 -10.29 13.92 -29.17
CA GLN A 189 -10.10 15.39 -29.05
C GLN A 189 -8.83 15.92 -29.75
N GLU A 190 -7.82 15.10 -29.98
CA GLU A 190 -6.57 15.51 -30.66
C GLU A 190 -6.70 15.51 -32.18
N MET A 191 -7.65 14.74 -32.70
CA MET A 191 -8.06 14.82 -34.09
C MET A 191 -8.72 16.16 -34.41
N GLU A 192 -9.18 16.93 -33.42
CA GLU A 192 -9.72 18.26 -33.65
C GLU A 192 -8.66 19.25 -34.17
N LEU A 193 -7.39 19.12 -33.76
CA LEU A 193 -6.31 19.92 -34.35
C LEU A 193 -6.07 19.52 -35.82
N VAL A 194 -6.04 18.22 -36.12
CA VAL A 194 -5.94 17.71 -37.50
C VAL A 194 -7.11 18.19 -38.35
N ARG A 195 -8.33 18.12 -37.81
CA ARG A 195 -9.57 18.58 -38.44
C ARG A 195 -9.52 20.06 -38.71
N LEU A 196 -9.12 20.87 -37.73
CA LEU A 196 -8.99 22.32 -37.87
C LEU A 196 -8.06 22.70 -39.03
N TRP A 197 -6.86 22.12 -39.08
CA TRP A 197 -5.90 22.33 -40.18
C TRP A 197 -6.44 21.84 -41.53
N THR A 198 -7.09 20.68 -41.54
CA THR A 198 -7.69 20.09 -42.74
C THR A 198 -8.78 21.00 -43.33
N TYR A 199 -9.65 21.55 -42.49
CA TYR A 199 -10.68 22.51 -42.89
C TYR A 199 -10.10 23.85 -43.32
N ARG A 200 -8.95 24.24 -42.75
CA ARG A 200 -8.21 25.43 -43.17
C ARG A 200 -7.66 25.29 -44.59
N PHE A 201 -7.14 24.12 -44.94
CA PHE A 201 -6.59 23.83 -46.26
C PHE A 201 -7.67 23.56 -47.31
N ASN A 202 -8.84 23.05 -46.90
CA ASN A 202 -9.95 22.78 -47.82
C ASN A 202 -10.93 23.96 -47.92
N LYS A 203 -10.59 24.93 -48.78
CA LYS A 203 -11.48 26.03 -49.19
C LYS A 203 -12.04 26.88 -48.03
N ASN A 204 -11.24 27.10 -46.97
CA ASN A 204 -11.62 27.93 -45.82
C ASN A 204 -12.92 27.49 -45.09
N LYS A 205 -13.28 26.20 -45.13
CA LYS A 205 -14.49 25.68 -44.46
C LYS A 205 -14.46 25.77 -42.94
N TRP A 206 -13.32 26.15 -42.35
CA TRP A 206 -13.14 26.27 -40.90
C TRP A 206 -14.11 27.26 -40.24
N LYS A 207 -14.63 28.27 -40.94
CA LYS A 207 -15.59 29.23 -40.37
C LYS A 207 -16.84 28.56 -39.77
N ARG A 208 -17.27 27.44 -40.38
CA ARG A 208 -18.39 26.63 -39.86
C ARG A 208 -18.01 25.82 -38.63
N LEU A 209 -16.74 25.41 -38.51
CA LEU A 209 -16.24 24.63 -37.38
C LEU A 209 -16.05 25.51 -36.14
N THR A 210 -15.64 26.76 -36.33
CA THR A 210 -15.26 27.64 -35.22
C THR A 210 -16.44 28.41 -34.61
N ASN A 211 -17.66 28.28 -35.15
CA ASN A 211 -18.85 29.00 -34.70
C ASN A 211 -18.58 30.51 -34.54
N GLY A 212 -17.92 31.12 -35.54
CA GLY A 212 -17.58 32.54 -35.53
C GLY A 212 -16.31 32.91 -34.76
N LYS A 213 -15.73 32.00 -33.95
CA LYS A 213 -14.42 32.23 -33.32
C LYS A 213 -13.32 32.37 -34.39
N SER A 214 -12.29 33.15 -34.08
CA SER A 214 -11.10 33.20 -34.95
C SER A 214 -10.42 31.83 -35.01
N PHE A 215 -9.81 31.52 -36.15
CA PHE A 215 -9.10 30.26 -36.37
C PHE A 215 -8.09 29.95 -35.26
N TRP A 216 -7.28 30.95 -34.88
CA TRP A 216 -6.25 30.80 -33.86
C TRP A 216 -6.82 30.63 -32.46
N PHE A 217 -7.91 31.33 -32.14
CA PHE A 217 -8.55 31.19 -30.84
C PHE A 217 -9.17 29.80 -30.67
N TYR A 218 -9.90 29.31 -31.67
CA TYR A 218 -10.43 27.94 -31.64
C TYR A 218 -9.32 26.88 -31.58
N GLY A 219 -8.24 27.06 -32.35
CA GLY A 219 -7.08 26.18 -32.30
C GLY A 219 -6.37 26.17 -30.95
N PHE A 220 -6.29 27.32 -30.28
CA PHE A 220 -5.77 27.41 -28.92
C PHE A 220 -6.66 26.66 -27.93
N GLU A 221 -7.98 26.84 -27.98
CA GLU A 221 -8.91 26.10 -27.12
C GLU A 221 -8.68 24.59 -27.29
N LYS A 222 -8.74 24.07 -28.52
CA LYS A 222 -8.52 22.63 -28.81
C LYS A 222 -7.14 22.13 -28.40
N ALA A 223 -6.10 22.95 -28.53
CA ALA A 223 -4.77 22.61 -28.03
C ALA A 223 -4.72 22.51 -26.50
N VAL A 224 -5.45 23.35 -25.78
CA VAL A 224 -5.58 23.26 -24.32
C VAL A 224 -6.39 22.03 -23.93
N GLU A 225 -7.48 21.72 -24.63
CA GLU A 225 -8.31 20.53 -24.35
C GLU A 225 -7.52 19.23 -24.48
N SER A 226 -6.63 19.17 -25.46
CA SER A 226 -5.73 18.04 -25.71
C SER A 226 -4.46 18.04 -24.86
N GLY A 227 -4.20 19.07 -24.05
CA GLY A 227 -2.94 19.17 -23.30
C GLY A 227 -1.69 19.36 -24.19
N ASN A 228 -1.85 19.68 -25.48
CA ASN A 228 -0.72 19.80 -26.40
C ASN A 228 -0.02 21.15 -26.26
N LEU A 229 0.98 21.22 -25.37
CA LEU A 229 1.75 22.45 -25.11
C LEU A 229 2.36 23.06 -26.38
N VAL A 230 2.77 22.25 -27.37
CA VAL A 230 3.38 22.77 -28.60
C VAL A 230 2.35 23.55 -29.41
N ALA A 231 1.16 22.98 -29.61
CA ALA A 231 0.06 23.64 -30.30
C ALA A 231 -0.47 24.84 -29.51
N VAL A 232 -0.51 24.76 -28.18
CA VAL A 232 -0.90 25.90 -27.31
C VAL A 232 0.03 27.09 -27.55
N LYS A 233 1.36 26.88 -27.50
CA LYS A 233 2.35 27.94 -27.74
C LYS A 233 2.21 28.54 -29.15
N TYR A 234 2.05 27.68 -30.15
CA TYR A 234 1.94 28.11 -31.53
C TYR A 234 0.67 28.95 -31.78
N CYS A 235 -0.50 28.48 -31.34
CA CYS A 235 -1.75 29.24 -31.46
C CYS A 235 -1.71 30.53 -30.64
N TRP A 236 -1.11 30.49 -29.44
CA TRP A 236 -0.94 31.65 -28.56
C TRP A 236 -0.20 32.79 -29.26
N GLU A 237 0.91 32.51 -29.92
CA GLU A 237 1.71 33.49 -30.67
C GLU A 237 0.93 34.15 -31.82
N LYS A 238 -0.12 33.50 -32.33
CA LYS A 238 -0.94 33.98 -33.46
C LYS A 238 -2.29 34.57 -33.06
N ILE A 239 -2.74 34.39 -31.81
CA ILE A 239 -3.93 35.06 -31.29
C ILE A 239 -3.66 36.56 -31.18
N ASN A 240 -4.65 37.40 -31.50
CA ASN A 240 -4.59 38.84 -31.30
C ASN A 240 -4.24 39.15 -29.83
N PRO A 241 -3.19 39.95 -29.54
CA PRO A 241 -2.79 40.29 -28.18
C PRO A 241 -3.94 40.75 -27.28
N ARG A 242 -4.90 41.54 -27.80
CA ARG A 242 -6.06 42.01 -27.02
C ARG A 242 -6.96 40.88 -26.53
N CYS A 243 -7.05 39.78 -27.28
CA CYS A 243 -7.83 38.62 -26.89
C CYS A 243 -7.10 37.74 -25.86
N ARG A 244 -5.77 37.83 -25.76
CA ARG A 244 -4.96 36.94 -24.91
C ARG A 244 -5.27 37.16 -23.44
N ASP A 245 -5.35 38.42 -23.01
CA ASP A 245 -5.56 38.76 -21.61
C ASP A 245 -6.96 38.35 -21.14
N VAL A 246 -7.97 38.49 -22.01
CA VAL A 246 -9.36 38.13 -21.71
C VAL A 246 -9.54 36.63 -21.48
N ILE A 247 -8.79 35.79 -22.20
CA ILE A 247 -9.05 34.34 -22.24
C ILE A 247 -8.18 33.55 -21.27
N LEU A 248 -7.05 34.13 -20.83
CA LEU A 248 -5.99 33.41 -20.15
C LEU A 248 -6.44 32.84 -18.79
N LEU A 249 -7.05 33.69 -17.97
CA LEU A 249 -7.57 33.30 -16.66
C LEU A 249 -8.65 32.22 -16.77
N ASP A 250 -9.64 32.42 -17.63
CA ASP A 250 -10.77 31.50 -17.78
C ASP A 250 -10.32 30.14 -18.33
N THR A 251 -9.37 30.15 -19.27
CA THR A 251 -8.78 28.92 -19.81
C THR A 251 -8.07 28.12 -18.72
N ALA A 252 -7.24 28.77 -17.89
CA ALA A 252 -6.54 28.11 -16.79
C ALA A 252 -7.49 27.59 -15.72
N VAL A 253 -8.54 28.37 -15.37
CA VAL A 253 -9.58 27.95 -14.43
C VAL A 253 -10.34 26.73 -14.96
N ASN A 254 -10.71 26.73 -16.23
CA ASN A 254 -11.38 25.59 -16.86
C ASN A 254 -10.50 24.35 -16.84
N LEU A 255 -9.19 24.50 -17.03
CA LEU A 255 -8.24 23.40 -16.90
C LEU A 255 -8.23 22.79 -15.48
N LEU A 256 -8.26 23.65 -14.45
CA LEU A 256 -8.32 23.22 -13.05
C LEU A 256 -9.63 22.49 -12.71
N LYS A 257 -10.76 22.95 -13.30
CA LYS A 257 -12.10 22.36 -13.13
C LYS A 257 -12.21 20.98 -13.76
N ARG A 258 -11.70 20.78 -14.98
CA ARG A 258 -11.82 19.50 -15.72
C ARG A 258 -11.29 18.30 -14.95
N LYS A 259 -10.35 18.51 -14.03
CA LYS A 259 -9.79 17.45 -13.20
C LYS A 259 -10.56 17.16 -11.90
N ARG A 260 -11.62 17.91 -11.56
CA ARG A 260 -12.42 17.62 -10.34
C ARG A 260 -13.10 16.24 -10.42
N ASN A 261 -13.33 15.71 -11.62
CA ASN A 261 -13.92 14.39 -11.84
C ASN A 261 -12.88 13.26 -11.94
N ALA A 262 -11.62 13.52 -11.60
CA ALA A 262 -10.47 12.67 -11.92
C ALA A 262 -9.52 12.43 -10.71
N THR A 263 -10.03 12.44 -9.48
CA THR A 263 -9.19 12.42 -8.27
C THR A 263 -8.80 11.02 -7.75
N SER A 264 -7.57 10.96 -7.24
CA SER A 264 -6.93 9.96 -6.35
C SER A 264 -6.81 8.51 -6.83
N ASP A 265 -7.90 7.80 -7.13
CA ASP A 265 -7.88 6.39 -7.57
C ASP A 265 -7.78 6.28 -9.10
N TYR A 266 -6.99 7.18 -9.68
CA TYR A 266 -7.01 7.44 -11.12
C TYR A 266 -6.25 6.38 -11.93
N HIS A 267 -5.50 5.48 -11.32
CA HIS A 267 -4.96 4.32 -12.03
C HIS A 267 -6.06 3.25 -12.21
N LYS A 268 -6.88 3.06 -11.17
CA LYS A 268 -8.05 2.16 -11.18
C LYS A 268 -9.13 2.60 -12.17
N LEU A 269 -9.47 3.89 -12.16
CA LEU A 269 -10.37 4.49 -13.17
C LEU A 269 -9.73 4.63 -14.56
N PHE A 270 -8.39 4.67 -14.66
CA PHE A 270 -7.65 4.70 -15.93
C PHE A 270 -7.80 3.39 -16.72
N VAL A 271 -7.86 2.25 -16.03
CA VAL A 271 -8.13 0.95 -16.66
C VAL A 271 -9.61 0.72 -16.86
N GLU A 272 -10.46 1.05 -15.88
CA GLU A 272 -11.91 0.90 -16.07
C GLU A 272 -12.42 1.78 -17.23
N ASP A 273 -12.00 3.04 -17.38
CA ASP A 273 -12.40 3.88 -18.54
C ASP A 273 -11.73 3.45 -19.87
N MET A 274 -10.55 2.84 -19.85
CA MET A 274 -9.91 2.31 -21.07
C MET A 274 -10.69 1.13 -21.66
N TYR A 275 -11.29 0.31 -20.80
CA TYR A 275 -11.91 -0.95 -21.18
C TYR A 275 -13.46 -0.93 -21.13
N ALA A 276 -14.09 -0.05 -20.35
CA ALA A 276 -15.54 -0.04 -20.15
C ALA A 276 -16.32 0.81 -21.18
N ALA A 277 -15.71 1.75 -21.91
CA ALA A 277 -16.44 2.53 -22.91
C ALA A 277 -15.56 3.03 -24.06
N GLY A 278 -15.97 2.76 -25.30
CA GLY A 278 -15.27 3.07 -26.54
C GLY A 278 -14.42 4.36 -26.58
N LYS A 279 -13.12 4.16 -26.82
CA LYS A 279 -12.19 4.98 -27.63
C LYS A 279 -12.08 6.48 -27.30
N LYS A 280 -11.90 6.88 -26.04
CA LYS A 280 -11.29 8.20 -25.78
C LYS A 280 -9.76 8.11 -25.86
N PRO A 281 -9.10 9.05 -26.56
CA PRO A 281 -7.64 9.07 -26.72
C PRO A 281 -6.96 9.33 -25.37
N PHE A 282 -5.83 8.66 -25.18
CA PHE A 282 -4.97 8.86 -24.02
C PHE A 282 -4.25 10.21 -24.09
N VAL A 283 -4.49 11.09 -23.11
CA VAL A 283 -3.71 12.31 -22.87
C VAL A 283 -2.98 12.17 -21.54
N PRO A 284 -1.65 12.01 -21.51
CA PRO A 284 -0.90 11.89 -20.27
C PRO A 284 -1.13 13.11 -19.36
N ARG A 285 -1.30 12.91 -18.06
CA ARG A 285 -1.51 14.00 -17.08
C ARG A 285 -0.47 15.13 -17.20
N ASP A 286 0.78 14.78 -17.48
CA ASP A 286 1.89 15.72 -17.61
C ASP A 286 1.64 16.77 -18.70
N TYR A 287 0.82 16.44 -19.70
CA TYR A 287 0.50 17.32 -20.83
C TYR A 287 -0.34 18.52 -20.35
N TYR A 288 -1.29 18.28 -19.45
CA TYR A 288 -2.08 19.37 -18.86
C TYR A 288 -1.27 20.21 -17.88
N ILE A 289 -0.33 19.60 -17.15
CA ILE A 289 0.55 20.35 -16.25
C ILE A 289 1.41 21.32 -17.07
N ASP A 290 2.06 20.83 -18.12
CA ASP A 290 2.87 21.63 -19.04
C ASP A 290 2.08 22.83 -19.61
N VAL A 291 0.84 22.60 -20.04
CA VAL A 291 -0.06 23.67 -20.53
C VAL A 291 -0.37 24.67 -19.43
N LEU A 292 -0.78 24.21 -18.24
CA LEU A 292 -1.12 25.11 -17.14
C LEU A 292 0.06 25.98 -16.71
N ILE A 293 1.24 25.39 -16.56
CA ILE A 293 2.46 26.12 -16.19
C ILE A 293 2.81 27.15 -17.26
N PHE A 294 2.62 26.82 -18.54
CA PHE A 294 2.77 27.80 -19.60
C PHE A 294 1.76 28.95 -19.48
N LEU A 295 0.47 28.67 -19.27
CA LEU A 295 -0.55 29.72 -19.11
C LEU A 295 -0.23 30.62 -17.92
N ILE A 296 0.12 30.04 -16.77
CA ILE A 296 0.55 30.78 -15.57
C ILE A 296 1.78 31.66 -15.89
N SER A 297 2.75 31.16 -16.65
CA SER A 297 3.95 31.93 -17.03
C SER A 297 3.64 33.16 -17.90
N LYS A 298 2.49 33.18 -18.57
CA LYS A 298 2.03 34.29 -19.40
C LYS A 298 1.14 35.28 -18.67
N MET A 299 0.63 34.93 -17.48
CA MET A 299 -0.23 35.80 -16.70
C MET A 299 0.57 36.92 -16.02
N PRO A 300 0.04 38.15 -15.96
CA PRO A 300 0.53 39.15 -15.01
C PRO A 300 0.30 38.69 -13.57
N GLU A 301 1.06 39.23 -12.61
CA GLU A 301 1.00 38.80 -11.20
C GLU A 301 -0.41 38.97 -10.59
N ALA A 302 -1.15 40.01 -10.98
CA ALA A 302 -2.53 40.22 -10.54
C ALA A 302 -3.46 39.07 -10.98
N GLU A 303 -3.29 38.55 -12.19
CA GLU A 303 -4.09 37.41 -12.68
C GLU A 303 -3.65 36.08 -12.08
N LYS A 304 -2.35 35.89 -11.83
CA LYS A 304 -1.86 34.70 -11.09
C LYS A 304 -2.53 34.61 -9.73
N LYS A 305 -2.59 35.72 -8.98
CA LYS A 305 -3.27 35.78 -7.68
C LYS A 305 -4.76 35.42 -7.81
N LYS A 306 -5.46 35.99 -8.81
CA LYS A 306 -6.87 35.64 -9.10
C LYS A 306 -7.03 34.14 -9.43
N LEU A 307 -6.16 33.58 -10.25
CA LEU A 307 -6.19 32.16 -10.62
C LEU A 307 -6.02 31.29 -9.38
N TYR A 308 -5.04 31.59 -8.53
CA TYR A 308 -4.77 30.77 -7.37
C TYR A 308 -5.90 30.84 -6.34
N LYS A 309 -6.52 32.00 -6.16
CA LYS A 309 -7.72 32.14 -5.33
C LYS A 309 -8.86 31.26 -5.87
N LYS A 310 -9.14 31.33 -7.19
CA LYS A 310 -10.13 30.47 -7.85
C LYS A 310 -9.78 28.98 -7.73
N ASP A 311 -8.50 28.60 -7.87
CA ASP A 311 -8.04 27.21 -7.70
C ASP A 311 -8.43 26.68 -6.32
N VAL A 312 -8.12 27.45 -5.28
CA VAL A 312 -8.46 27.12 -3.89
C VAL A 312 -9.97 27.07 -3.67
N GLU A 313 -10.73 28.06 -4.16
CA GLU A 313 -12.20 28.10 -4.05
C GLU A 313 -12.86 26.88 -4.71
N ILE A 314 -12.36 26.46 -5.89
CA ILE A 314 -12.93 25.34 -6.66
C ILE A 314 -12.61 23.98 -6.02
N ASN A 315 -11.42 23.83 -5.44
CA ASN A 315 -10.88 22.52 -5.04
C ASN A 315 -10.76 22.32 -3.52
N GLY A 316 -10.88 23.38 -2.73
CA GLY A 316 -10.60 23.39 -1.29
C GLY A 316 -9.12 23.26 -0.94
N TYR A 317 -8.23 23.26 -1.93
CA TYR A 317 -6.76 23.27 -1.82
C TYR A 317 -6.17 23.74 -3.16
N SER A 318 -4.88 24.06 -3.20
CA SER A 318 -4.26 24.45 -4.48
C SER A 318 -3.78 23.24 -5.30
N LYS A 319 -4.48 22.93 -6.39
CA LYS A 319 -3.99 21.96 -7.39
C LYS A 319 -2.74 22.48 -8.09
N VAL A 320 -2.62 23.79 -8.28
CA VAL A 320 -1.41 24.40 -8.84
C VAL A 320 -0.19 24.02 -8.01
N LEU A 321 -0.24 24.19 -6.68
CA LEU A 321 0.85 23.78 -5.80
C LEU A 321 1.17 22.29 -5.91
N SER A 322 0.14 21.44 -6.00
CA SER A 322 0.33 20.00 -6.19
C SER A 322 1.05 19.67 -7.51
N TYR A 323 0.78 20.40 -8.59
CA TYR A 323 1.45 20.19 -9.87
C TYR A 323 2.88 20.70 -9.88
N LEU A 324 3.14 21.78 -9.15
CA LEU A 324 4.50 22.27 -8.98
C LEU A 324 5.37 21.29 -8.19
N LEU A 325 4.80 20.32 -7.47
CA LEU A 325 5.55 19.23 -6.83
C LEU A 325 5.94 18.10 -7.79
N GLU A 326 5.39 18.07 -9.01
CA GLU A 326 5.76 17.10 -10.03
C GLU A 326 7.03 17.55 -10.76
N TRP A 327 7.82 16.59 -11.24
CA TRP A 327 9.04 16.89 -11.98
C TRP A 327 8.70 17.46 -13.37
N PRO A 328 9.39 18.53 -13.85
CA PRO A 328 10.57 19.20 -13.28
C PRO A 328 10.27 20.50 -12.50
N TYR A 329 9.03 20.72 -12.06
CA TYR A 329 8.51 22.02 -11.64
C TYR A 329 8.81 22.41 -10.20
N GLN A 330 9.48 21.55 -9.42
CA GLN A 330 9.64 21.71 -7.97
C GLN A 330 10.37 22.97 -7.54
N ASN A 331 11.23 23.54 -8.39
CA ASN A 331 11.90 24.81 -8.08
C ASN A 331 10.90 25.98 -7.95
N ASN A 332 9.75 25.90 -8.60
CA ASN A 332 8.71 26.93 -8.57
C ASN A 332 7.70 26.73 -7.44
N PHE A 333 7.71 25.56 -6.77
CA PHE A 333 6.77 25.22 -5.72
C PHE A 333 6.84 26.19 -4.55
N LEU A 334 8.00 26.33 -3.90
CA LEU A 334 8.15 27.21 -2.73
C LEU A 334 7.95 28.69 -3.08
N VAL A 335 8.34 29.12 -4.28
CA VAL A 335 8.14 30.49 -4.75
C VAL A 335 6.65 30.80 -4.85
N THR A 336 5.87 29.87 -5.41
CA THR A 336 4.42 30.01 -5.54
C THR A 336 3.71 29.88 -4.19
N ALA A 337 4.14 28.94 -3.35
CA ALA A 337 3.60 28.76 -2.00
C ALA A 337 3.69 30.03 -1.15
N ASN A 338 4.84 30.71 -1.19
CA ASN A 338 5.05 31.96 -0.46
C ASN A 338 4.09 33.09 -0.85
N ARG A 339 3.53 33.03 -2.07
CA ARG A 339 2.55 34.00 -2.56
C ARG A 339 1.13 33.65 -2.13
N LEU A 340 0.91 32.42 -1.63
CA LEU A 340 -0.41 31.85 -1.38
C LEU A 340 -0.81 31.71 0.08
N TRP A 341 0.06 32.07 1.01
CA TRP A 341 -0.25 31.98 2.44
C TRP A 341 -1.46 32.81 2.87
N GLY A 342 -1.82 33.87 2.16
CA GLY A 342 -3.03 34.65 2.48
C GLY A 342 -4.33 34.03 1.94
N ASP A 343 -4.24 33.18 0.91
CA ASP A 343 -5.39 32.66 0.17
C ASP A 343 -5.61 31.16 0.41
N LEU A 344 -4.62 30.43 0.93
CA LEU A 344 -4.69 28.98 1.14
C LEU A 344 -5.42 28.64 2.46
N PRO A 345 -6.49 27.84 2.46
CA PRO A 345 -7.13 27.40 3.71
C PRO A 345 -6.24 26.39 4.43
N GLU A 346 -6.41 26.28 5.75
CA GLU A 346 -5.61 25.37 6.59
C GLU A 346 -5.73 23.91 6.13
N ARG A 347 -6.94 23.48 5.78
CA ARG A 347 -7.18 22.17 5.18
C ARG A 347 -6.43 21.98 3.86
N GLY A 348 -6.36 23.03 3.04
CA GLY A 348 -5.63 23.02 1.79
C GLY A 348 -4.13 22.85 2.01
N TYR A 349 -3.57 23.53 3.01
CA TYR A 349 -2.20 23.35 3.46
C TYR A 349 -1.92 21.92 3.91
N ALA A 350 -2.78 21.35 4.78
CA ALA A 350 -2.61 19.97 5.26
C ALA A 350 -2.65 18.96 4.10
N LYS A 351 -3.53 19.13 3.11
CA LYS A 351 -3.56 18.28 1.90
C LYS A 351 -2.27 18.34 1.09
N ILE A 352 -1.66 19.52 0.94
CA ILE A 352 -0.38 19.66 0.24
C ILE A 352 0.75 18.99 1.01
N LEU A 353 0.81 19.17 2.34
CA LEU A 353 1.78 18.47 3.18
C LEU A 353 1.63 16.95 3.09
N LEU A 354 0.40 16.46 3.22
CA LEU A 354 0.09 15.03 3.11
C LEU A 354 0.51 14.49 1.74
N TYR A 355 0.29 15.26 0.67
CA TYR A 355 0.74 14.91 -0.66
C TYR A 355 2.28 14.84 -0.75
N ILE A 356 3.01 15.75 -0.10
CA ILE A 356 4.48 15.68 0.00
C ILE A 356 4.91 14.44 0.79
N VAL A 357 4.25 14.11 1.91
CA VAL A 357 4.55 12.91 2.69
C VAL A 357 4.27 11.63 1.90
N ASN A 358 3.19 11.59 1.12
CA ASN A 358 2.92 10.45 0.22
C ASN A 358 4.02 10.30 -0.84
N LYS A 359 4.60 11.41 -1.31
CA LYS A 359 5.75 11.36 -2.23
C LYS A 359 7.04 10.90 -1.55
N ILE A 360 7.17 11.07 -0.23
CA ILE A 360 8.26 10.52 0.59
C ILE A 360 8.04 9.00 0.84
N GLU A 361 6.83 8.61 1.25
CA GLU A 361 6.49 7.19 1.45
C GLU A 361 6.71 6.38 0.16
N GLY A 362 6.47 7.00 -0.99
CA GLY A 362 6.52 6.33 -2.29
C GLY A 362 5.26 5.51 -2.53
N SER A 363 5.27 4.70 -3.59
CA SER A 363 4.16 3.79 -3.88
C SER A 363 4.10 2.69 -2.82
N LYS A 364 2.95 2.50 -2.16
CA LYS A 364 2.68 1.49 -1.12
C LYS A 364 2.79 0.03 -1.57
N ASP A 365 3.35 -0.23 -2.75
CA ASP A 365 3.31 -1.55 -3.35
C ASP A 365 4.45 -2.41 -2.76
N ARG A 366 4.13 -3.02 -1.61
CA ARG A 366 5.01 -3.57 -0.55
C ARG A 366 6.01 -4.64 -0.97
N LYS A 367 5.90 -5.23 -2.16
CA LYS A 367 6.62 -6.49 -2.44
C LYS A 367 8.05 -6.32 -2.95
N LYS A 368 8.48 -5.13 -3.42
CA LYS A 368 9.87 -4.93 -3.87
C LYS A 368 10.36 -3.50 -3.60
N LYS A 369 11.27 -3.37 -2.62
CA LYS A 369 12.00 -2.13 -2.34
C LYS A 369 12.89 -1.80 -3.55
N LEU A 370 12.50 -0.81 -4.33
CA LEU A 370 13.39 -0.20 -5.32
C LEU A 370 14.53 0.51 -4.62
N LYS A 371 15.77 0.37 -5.10
CA LYS A 371 16.93 1.05 -4.49
C LYS A 371 16.84 2.57 -4.66
N CYS A 372 16.19 3.05 -5.73
CA CYS A 372 16.07 4.47 -6.05
C CYS A 372 14.58 4.88 -6.16
N GLY A 373 13.83 5.07 -5.08
CA GLY A 373 12.40 5.45 -5.13
C GLY A 373 12.10 6.71 -5.97
N GLU A 374 10.82 7.00 -6.30
CA GLU A 374 10.43 8.28 -6.96
C GLU A 374 10.94 9.52 -6.20
N GLU A 375 11.19 9.36 -4.90
CA GLU A 375 11.90 10.27 -4.00
C GLU A 375 13.25 10.76 -4.52
N SER A 376 13.87 10.02 -5.42
CA SER A 376 15.21 10.33 -5.88
C SER A 376 15.20 11.48 -6.90
N SER A 377 14.13 11.62 -7.71
CA SER A 377 14.02 12.68 -8.72
C SER A 377 13.89 14.08 -8.11
N CYS A 378 13.40 14.15 -6.87
CA CYS A 378 13.25 15.36 -6.10
C CYS A 378 13.29 15.05 -4.60
N ASN A 379 14.13 15.74 -3.84
CA ASN A 379 14.23 15.54 -2.40
C ASN A 379 13.00 16.12 -1.67
N TYR A 380 11.91 15.34 -1.65
CA TYR A 380 10.64 15.72 -1.00
C TYR A 380 10.79 15.93 0.51
N ARG A 381 11.76 15.29 1.16
CA ARG A 381 12.09 15.55 2.58
C ARG A 381 12.58 16.97 2.81
N VAL A 382 13.39 17.52 1.89
CA VAL A 382 13.82 18.93 1.92
C VAL A 382 12.65 19.86 1.60
N ILE A 383 11.83 19.52 0.60
CA ILE A 383 10.64 20.33 0.29
C ILE A 383 9.68 20.38 1.48
N PHE A 384 9.40 19.24 2.12
CA PHE A 384 8.58 19.17 3.34
C PHE A 384 9.11 20.12 4.40
N ARG A 385 10.42 20.03 4.71
CA ARG A 385 11.07 20.85 5.72
C ARG A 385 10.96 22.34 5.44
N GLU A 386 11.25 22.75 4.20
CA GLU A 386 11.24 24.15 3.81
C GLU A 386 9.82 24.72 3.71
N PHE A 387 8.87 23.91 3.24
CA PHE A 387 7.45 24.27 3.19
C PHE A 387 6.88 24.45 4.60
N TRP A 388 7.21 23.53 5.52
CA TRP A 388 6.84 23.64 6.94
C TRP A 388 7.49 24.86 7.61
N ARG A 389 8.80 25.10 7.41
CA ARG A 389 9.47 26.26 8.03
C ARG A 389 8.84 27.59 7.63
N LYS A 390 8.57 27.75 6.34
CA LYS A 390 8.04 28.99 5.76
C LYS A 390 6.55 29.18 5.96
N SER A 391 5.82 28.16 6.41
CA SER A 391 4.38 28.29 6.62
C SER A 391 4.07 29.16 7.86
N PRO A 392 3.04 30.01 7.76
CA PRO A 392 2.47 30.70 8.92
C PRO A 392 2.14 29.80 10.10
N VAL A 393 2.18 30.36 11.31
CA VAL A 393 1.96 29.61 12.56
C VAL A 393 0.58 28.94 12.60
N HIS A 394 -0.49 29.61 12.16
CA HIS A 394 -1.86 29.07 12.22
C HIS A 394 -2.00 27.74 11.45
N TYR A 395 -1.31 27.58 10.32
CA TYR A 395 -1.27 26.31 9.59
C TYR A 395 -0.60 25.17 10.36
N LYS A 396 0.47 25.48 11.11
CA LYS A 396 1.17 24.50 11.95
C LYS A 396 0.26 24.05 13.09
N ARG A 397 -0.44 25.02 13.71
CA ARG A 397 -1.46 24.76 14.74
C ARG A 397 -2.56 23.86 14.21
N TYR A 398 -3.10 24.14 13.02
CA TYR A 398 -4.13 23.30 12.39
C TYR A 398 -3.71 21.83 12.24
N VAL A 399 -2.46 21.57 11.82
CA VAL A 399 -1.94 20.19 11.67
C VAL A 399 -1.84 19.46 13.02
N LEU A 400 -1.63 20.20 14.11
CA LEU A 400 -1.40 19.68 15.46
C LEU A 400 -2.64 19.73 16.37
N SER A 401 -3.72 20.39 15.93
CA SER A 401 -4.92 20.61 16.74
C SER A 401 -6.09 19.72 16.32
N ASP A 402 -6.93 19.34 17.28
CA ASP A 402 -8.20 18.64 17.07
C ASP A 402 -9.33 19.61 16.75
N LYS A 403 -9.07 20.61 15.91
CA LYS A 403 -10.08 21.61 15.57
C LYS A 403 -11.22 20.95 14.82
N MET A 404 -12.34 20.77 15.53
CA MET A 404 -13.63 20.53 14.92
C MET A 404 -14.06 21.77 14.15
N VAL A 405 -14.20 21.65 12.84
CA VAL A 405 -14.85 22.67 12.01
C VAL A 405 -16.26 22.17 11.74
N GLY A 406 -17.20 22.54 12.61
CA GLY A 406 -18.55 21.97 12.64
C GLY A 406 -18.56 20.53 13.16
N VAL A 407 -19.32 19.64 12.52
CA VAL A 407 -19.51 18.23 12.95
C VAL A 407 -18.41 17.29 12.41
N ARG A 408 -17.51 17.75 11.54
CA ARG A 408 -16.49 16.91 10.89
C ARG A 408 -15.10 17.15 11.45
N VAL A 409 -14.51 16.10 12.03
CA VAL A 409 -13.08 16.04 12.35
C VAL A 409 -12.31 15.78 11.06
N PHE A 410 -11.51 16.75 10.64
CA PHE A 410 -10.61 16.60 9.51
C PHE A 410 -9.30 15.95 9.99
N LYS A 411 -9.06 14.70 9.57
CA LYS A 411 -7.90 13.90 10.02
C LYS A 411 -6.61 14.20 9.25
N GLU A 412 -6.65 15.04 8.21
CA GLU A 412 -5.50 15.28 7.34
C GLU A 412 -4.24 15.73 8.10
N GLY A 413 -4.39 16.48 9.21
CA GLY A 413 -3.29 16.90 10.09
C GLY A 413 -2.61 15.73 10.80
N LYS A 414 -3.41 14.86 11.43
CA LYS A 414 -2.93 13.67 12.16
C LYS A 414 -2.36 12.61 11.22
N ASP A 415 -2.94 12.49 10.02
CA ASP A 415 -2.45 11.58 8.99
C ASP A 415 -1.00 11.90 8.58
N ILE A 416 -0.58 13.18 8.63
CA ILE A 416 0.78 13.59 8.31
C ILE A 416 1.77 12.98 9.31
N LEU A 417 1.53 13.12 10.61
CA LEU A 417 2.38 12.53 11.65
C LEU A 417 2.36 11.01 11.54
N SER A 418 1.16 10.41 11.49
CA SER A 418 0.99 8.96 11.32
C SER A 418 1.81 8.40 10.16
N LYS A 419 1.80 9.07 9.01
CA LYS A 419 2.57 8.65 7.85
C LYS A 419 4.08 8.87 7.99
N LEU A 420 4.51 9.99 8.56
CA LEU A 420 5.94 10.24 8.81
C LEU A 420 6.56 9.18 9.72
N PHE A 421 5.81 8.73 10.73
CA PHE A 421 6.24 7.68 11.64
C PHE A 421 6.13 6.27 11.04
N ALA A 422 5.19 6.08 10.10
CA ALA A 422 5.00 4.82 9.39
C ALA A 422 5.88 4.65 8.13
N LEU A 423 6.78 5.61 7.83
CA LEU A 423 7.67 5.50 6.67
C LEU A 423 8.52 4.22 6.74
N GLU A 424 8.44 3.39 5.72
CA GLU A 424 9.25 2.17 5.60
C GLU A 424 10.71 2.49 5.27
N ASN A 425 10.93 3.51 4.44
CA ASN A 425 12.22 4.08 4.04
C ASN A 425 12.68 5.18 5.01
N PHE A 426 12.57 4.93 6.31
CA PHE A 426 12.89 5.93 7.32
C PHE A 426 14.38 6.31 7.30
N THR A 427 14.68 7.61 7.25
CA THR A 427 16.04 8.16 7.22
C THR A 427 16.28 9.15 8.37
N PRO A 428 17.54 9.51 8.68
CA PRO A 428 17.82 10.58 9.64
C PRO A 428 17.20 11.94 9.27
N SER A 429 16.89 12.16 7.98
CA SER A 429 16.18 13.36 7.54
C SER A 429 14.71 13.37 7.99
N ASP A 430 14.09 12.20 8.13
CA ASP A 430 12.71 12.05 8.62
C ASP A 430 12.64 12.33 10.12
N THR A 431 13.61 11.86 10.89
CA THR A 431 13.79 12.26 12.30
C THR A 431 13.82 13.78 12.45
N ARG A 432 14.62 14.48 11.64
CA ARG A 432 14.70 15.95 11.68
C ARG A 432 13.39 16.61 11.28
N ASN A 433 12.66 16.04 10.34
CA ASN A 433 11.37 16.57 9.91
C ASN A 433 10.29 16.39 11.00
N ILE A 434 10.27 15.22 11.65
CA ILE A 434 9.40 14.94 12.80
C ILE A 434 9.72 15.89 13.96
N GLN A 435 11.00 16.00 14.36
CA GLN A 435 11.43 16.92 15.41
C GLN A 435 11.06 18.37 15.08
N LEU A 436 11.21 18.79 13.82
CA LEU A 436 10.79 20.11 13.38
C LEU A 436 9.28 20.33 13.57
N VAL A 437 8.44 19.35 13.21
CA VAL A 437 6.98 19.44 13.40
C VAL A 437 6.64 19.54 14.89
N LEU A 438 7.16 18.62 15.71
CA LEU A 438 6.88 18.56 17.15
C LEU A 438 7.44 19.78 17.91
N SER A 439 8.60 20.31 17.52
CA SER A 439 9.17 21.52 18.14
C SER A 439 8.34 22.79 17.91
N CYS A 440 7.49 22.81 16.88
CA CYS A 440 6.58 23.93 16.65
C CYS A 440 5.30 23.84 17.50
N ALA A 441 4.98 22.68 18.08
CA ALA A 441 3.78 22.44 18.88
C ALA A 441 3.85 23.14 20.25
N THR A 442 2.72 23.66 20.71
CA THR A 442 2.56 24.12 22.10
C THR A 442 2.58 22.93 23.05
N LYS A 443 2.74 23.18 24.36
CA LYS A 443 2.64 22.12 25.37
C LYS A 443 1.29 21.40 25.31
N GLU A 444 0.19 22.16 25.20
CA GLU A 444 -1.17 21.62 25.12
C GLU A 444 -1.37 20.76 23.86
N GLU A 445 -0.92 21.23 22.69
CA GLU A 445 -1.02 20.46 21.45
C GLU A 445 -0.22 19.16 21.52
N LYS A 446 0.96 19.17 22.15
CA LYS A 446 1.76 17.96 22.35
C LYS A 446 1.04 16.95 23.23
N GLU A 447 0.44 17.39 24.33
CA GLU A 447 -0.36 16.53 25.21
C GLU A 447 -1.60 16.01 24.46
N ASN A 448 -2.30 16.84 23.69
CA ASN A 448 -3.45 16.38 22.91
C ASN A 448 -3.06 15.35 21.83
N VAL A 449 -1.95 15.59 21.13
CA VAL A 449 -1.47 14.68 20.08
C VAL A 449 -1.10 13.32 20.64
N ILE A 450 -0.29 13.25 21.71
CA ILE A 450 0.20 11.97 22.24
C ILE A 450 -0.91 11.13 22.89
N PHE A 451 -1.83 11.76 23.63
CA PHE A 451 -2.90 11.06 24.35
C PHE A 451 -4.13 10.77 23.47
N SER A 452 -4.16 11.28 22.24
CA SER A 452 -5.18 10.89 21.25
C SER A 452 -4.99 9.46 20.76
N ASP A 453 -6.06 8.86 20.24
CA ASP A 453 -6.01 7.52 19.62
C ASP A 453 -5.00 7.45 18.46
N ASP A 454 -4.84 8.54 17.71
CA ASP A 454 -3.85 8.62 16.64
C ASP A 454 -2.41 8.66 17.18
N GLY A 455 -2.17 9.36 18.30
CA GLY A 455 -0.88 9.37 19.00
C GLY A 455 -0.51 7.99 19.55
N ARG A 456 -1.50 7.28 20.12
CA ARG A 456 -1.35 5.88 20.51
C ARG A 456 -1.01 5.01 19.31
N ASN A 457 -1.80 5.11 18.23
CA ASN A 457 -1.57 4.35 16.99
C ASN A 457 -0.20 4.60 16.35
N ILE A 458 0.33 5.83 16.44
CA ILE A 458 1.70 6.15 16.00
C ILE A 458 2.72 5.32 16.78
N CYS A 459 2.62 5.32 18.11
CA CYS A 459 3.51 4.54 18.97
C CYS A 459 3.37 3.06 18.68
N LEU A 460 2.15 2.54 18.61
CA LEU A 460 1.88 1.13 18.36
C LEU A 460 2.50 0.65 17.05
N LYS A 461 2.28 1.37 15.95
CA LYS A 461 2.87 1.02 14.65
C LYS A 461 4.40 1.04 14.67
N ALA A 462 5.00 1.99 15.40
CA ALA A 462 6.44 2.06 15.56
C ALA A 462 6.97 0.84 16.35
N LEU A 463 6.32 0.47 17.46
CA LEU A 463 6.66 -0.69 18.28
C LEU A 463 6.48 -2.01 17.51
N GLU A 464 5.35 -2.19 16.81
CA GLU A 464 5.09 -3.35 15.92
C GLU A 464 6.14 -3.52 14.83
N SER A 465 6.72 -2.42 14.36
CA SER A 465 7.78 -2.42 13.35
C SER A 465 9.19 -2.58 13.95
N GLY A 466 9.32 -2.78 15.26
CA GLY A 466 10.61 -2.85 15.95
C GLY A 466 11.35 -1.52 16.08
N LYS A 467 10.68 -0.40 15.83
CA LYS A 467 11.27 0.95 15.83
C LYS A 467 11.09 1.64 17.19
N ILE A 468 11.54 1.00 18.28
CA ILE A 468 11.37 1.51 19.66
C ILE A 468 11.95 2.92 19.83
N LYS A 469 13.15 3.17 19.29
CA LYS A 469 13.78 4.50 19.30
C LYS A 469 12.92 5.59 18.64
N LEU A 470 12.11 5.21 17.65
CA LEU A 470 11.20 6.14 16.97
C LEU A 470 9.96 6.42 17.83
N ALA A 471 9.44 5.42 18.55
CA ALA A 471 8.40 5.64 19.56
C ALA A 471 8.91 6.57 20.68
N ASP A 472 10.12 6.35 21.20
CA ASP A 472 10.75 7.26 22.17
C ASP A 472 10.89 8.67 21.64
N LEU A 473 11.34 8.83 20.39
CA LEU A 473 11.47 10.13 19.75
C LEU A 473 10.13 10.88 19.72
N PHE A 474 9.02 10.19 19.45
CA PHE A 474 7.68 10.78 19.49
C PHE A 474 7.32 11.26 20.90
N ILE A 475 7.46 10.37 21.89
CA ILE A 475 7.14 10.65 23.30
C ILE A 475 7.98 11.82 23.82
N GLN A 476 9.29 11.78 23.61
CA GLN A 476 10.23 12.84 24.01
C GLN A 476 9.93 14.17 23.29
N GLY A 477 9.58 14.11 22.00
CA GLY A 477 9.19 15.27 21.21
C GLY A 477 7.93 15.96 21.73
N CYS A 478 7.02 15.19 22.35
CA CYS A 478 5.83 15.70 23.03
C CYS A 478 6.13 16.28 24.44
N SER A 479 7.36 16.14 24.95
CA SER A 479 7.89 16.90 26.10
C SER A 479 7.00 16.89 27.36
N ILE A 480 6.52 15.71 27.71
CA ILE A 480 5.64 15.51 28.86
C ILE A 480 6.50 15.17 30.09
N SER A 481 6.00 15.47 31.29
CA SER A 481 6.64 15.05 32.53
C SER A 481 6.91 13.55 32.55
N GLU A 482 8.04 13.13 33.13
CA GLU A 482 8.44 11.72 33.24
C GLU A 482 7.34 10.81 33.80
N ARG A 483 6.59 11.28 34.81
CA ARG A 483 5.43 10.57 35.37
C ARG A 483 4.35 10.25 34.33
N LYS A 484 3.92 11.26 33.56
CA LYS A 484 2.94 11.08 32.47
C LYS A 484 3.49 10.21 31.34
N VAL A 485 4.80 10.28 31.06
CA VAL A 485 5.44 9.38 30.09
C VAL A 485 5.35 7.93 30.55
N ARG A 486 5.67 7.66 31.82
CA ARG A 486 5.56 6.33 32.41
C ARG A 486 4.12 5.81 32.34
N GLN A 487 3.16 6.61 32.80
CA GLN A 487 1.74 6.27 32.72
C GLN A 487 1.29 6.01 31.28
N PHE A 488 1.70 6.84 30.32
CA PHE A 488 1.38 6.63 28.90
C PHE A 488 1.98 5.33 28.35
N LYS A 489 3.22 4.98 28.72
CA LYS A 489 3.85 3.72 28.31
C LYS A 489 3.12 2.50 28.90
N GLU A 490 2.72 2.58 30.17
CA GLU A 490 1.91 1.56 30.86
C GLU A 490 0.50 1.42 30.24
N GLU A 491 -0.14 2.54 29.92
CA GLU A 491 -1.40 2.57 29.18
C GLU A 491 -1.24 1.99 27.79
N LEU A 492 -0.19 2.35 27.05
CA LEU A 492 0.09 1.81 25.72
C LEU A 492 0.20 0.30 25.79
N ILE A 493 1.04 -0.25 26.67
CA ILE A 493 1.23 -1.71 26.73
C ILE A 493 -0.04 -2.45 27.18
N SER A 494 -0.89 -1.80 27.97
CA SER A 494 -2.21 -2.31 28.36
C SER A 494 -3.25 -2.20 27.24
N CYS A 495 -3.17 -1.14 26.41
CA CYS A 495 -4.05 -0.87 25.28
C CYS A 495 -3.68 -1.68 24.05
N ILE A 496 -2.42 -2.11 23.90
CA ILE A 496 -2.12 -3.08 22.87
C ILE A 496 -2.92 -4.32 23.25
N ASN A 497 -3.99 -4.56 22.49
CA ASN A 497 -4.87 -5.68 22.74
C ASN A 497 -3.98 -6.91 22.85
N VAL A 498 -3.91 -7.46 24.04
CA VAL A 498 -2.92 -8.46 24.40
C VAL A 498 -3.10 -9.66 23.46
N SER A 499 -4.33 -9.96 23.03
CA SER A 499 -4.65 -10.90 21.94
C SER A 499 -4.01 -10.59 20.56
N GLU A 500 -3.89 -9.33 20.15
CA GLU A 500 -3.23 -8.91 18.89
C GLU A 500 -1.69 -8.93 19.01
N ILE A 501 -1.12 -8.58 20.16
CA ILE A 501 0.32 -8.82 20.42
C ILE A 501 0.63 -10.30 20.30
N HIS A 502 -0.18 -11.15 20.91
CA HIS A 502 0.08 -12.57 20.96
C HIS A 502 0.13 -13.16 19.56
N LYS A 503 -0.86 -12.82 18.72
CA LYS A 503 -0.87 -13.26 17.33
C LYS A 503 0.31 -12.73 16.52
N LYS A 504 0.76 -11.49 16.76
CA LYS A 504 1.81 -10.85 15.94
C LYS A 504 3.24 -11.11 16.42
N PHE A 505 3.47 -11.29 17.71
CA PHE A 505 4.80 -11.39 18.29
C PHE A 505 5.13 -12.82 18.75
N ILE A 506 4.20 -13.52 19.37
CA ILE A 506 4.47 -14.88 19.90
C ILE A 506 4.38 -15.90 18.77
N LEU A 507 3.30 -15.88 17.97
CA LEU A 507 3.15 -16.83 16.86
C LEU A 507 4.18 -16.64 15.74
N VAL A 508 4.74 -15.42 15.60
CA VAL A 508 5.68 -15.03 14.54
C VAL A 508 7.14 -14.99 15.05
N ASP A 509 7.44 -15.59 16.20
CA ASP A 509 8.80 -15.74 16.76
C ASP A 509 9.53 -14.40 16.97
N LYS A 510 8.81 -13.38 17.45
CA LYS A 510 9.34 -12.04 17.79
C LYS A 510 9.32 -11.76 19.31
N LEU A 511 9.48 -12.79 20.14
CA LEU A 511 9.55 -12.66 21.60
C LEU A 511 10.66 -11.69 22.04
N SER A 512 11.81 -11.68 21.35
CA SER A 512 12.91 -10.76 21.64
C SER A 512 12.55 -9.29 21.43
N LEU A 513 11.67 -8.98 20.46
CA LEU A 513 11.17 -7.63 20.25
C LEU A 513 10.11 -7.28 21.31
N PHE A 514 9.24 -8.23 21.65
CA PHE A 514 8.28 -8.02 22.73
C PHE A 514 8.97 -7.70 24.05
N ASP A 515 10.02 -8.46 24.40
CA ASP A 515 10.85 -8.21 25.57
C ASP A 515 11.48 -6.80 25.58
N GLN A 516 12.02 -6.37 24.43
CA GLN A 516 12.53 -5.01 24.30
C GLN A 516 11.44 -3.95 24.53
N ILE A 517 10.20 -4.21 24.11
CA ILE A 517 9.06 -3.31 24.36
C ILE A 517 8.70 -3.31 25.85
N VAL A 518 8.67 -4.47 26.52
CA VAL A 518 8.39 -4.56 27.96
C VAL A 518 9.44 -3.80 28.74
N ARG A 519 10.74 -4.02 28.47
CA ARG A 519 11.85 -3.30 29.11
C ARG A 519 11.86 -1.80 28.79
N TRP A 520 11.32 -1.42 27.64
CA TRP A 520 11.14 -0.02 27.26
C TRP A 520 10.04 0.69 28.09
N VAL A 521 9.02 -0.05 28.54
CA VAL A 521 7.98 0.43 29.47
C VAL A 521 8.47 0.38 30.92
N TYR A 522 9.05 -0.76 31.30
CA TYR A 522 9.48 -1.08 32.66
C TYR A 522 11.01 -1.17 32.70
N PRO A 523 11.72 -0.09 33.06
CA PRO A 523 13.18 -0.09 33.08
C PRO A 523 13.77 -0.92 34.24
N ILE A 524 12.96 -1.31 35.22
CA ILE A 524 13.36 -2.11 36.38
C ILE A 524 13.02 -3.58 36.11
N GLU A 525 14.00 -4.49 36.20
CA GLU A 525 13.83 -5.91 35.85
C GLU A 525 12.73 -6.60 36.67
N MET A 526 12.55 -6.21 37.94
CA MET A 526 11.46 -6.72 38.78
C MET A 526 10.08 -6.41 38.19
N GLN A 527 9.88 -5.21 37.65
CA GLN A 527 8.62 -4.82 37.01
C GLN A 527 8.40 -5.53 35.67
N VAL A 528 9.49 -5.76 34.92
CA VAL A 528 9.46 -6.59 33.71
C VAL A 528 8.93 -7.98 34.04
N TRP A 529 9.47 -8.60 35.08
CA TRP A 529 9.08 -9.94 35.52
C TRP A 529 7.64 -9.99 36.04
N GLU A 530 7.22 -9.03 36.88
CA GLU A 530 5.83 -8.92 37.34
C GLU A 530 4.86 -8.77 36.16
N PHE A 531 5.23 -7.98 35.17
CA PHE A 531 4.42 -7.80 33.97
C PHE A 531 4.33 -9.08 33.14
N ARG A 532 5.43 -9.83 32.98
CA ARG A 532 5.44 -11.11 32.27
C ARG A 532 4.57 -12.16 32.97
N LYS A 533 4.67 -12.28 34.29
CA LYS A 533 3.77 -13.11 35.11
C LYS A 533 2.32 -12.70 34.93
N LYS A 534 2.04 -11.40 35.04
CA LYS A 534 0.70 -10.86 34.82
C LYS A 534 0.16 -11.25 33.45
N ILE A 535 0.96 -11.23 32.38
CA ILE A 535 0.50 -11.66 31.05
C ILE A 535 0.10 -13.13 31.03
N ALA A 536 0.87 -14.01 31.68
CA ALA A 536 0.51 -15.42 31.79
C ALA A 536 -0.84 -15.59 32.52
N SER A 537 -1.09 -14.83 33.59
CA SER A 537 -2.26 -14.97 34.47
C SER A 537 -3.52 -14.20 34.03
N SER A 538 -3.41 -13.03 33.40
CA SER A 538 -4.52 -12.05 33.29
C SER A 538 -5.50 -12.26 32.12
N TYR A 539 -5.20 -13.15 31.17
CA TYR A 539 -5.97 -13.31 29.92
C TYR A 539 -6.58 -14.69 29.72
N LYS A 540 -7.00 -15.34 30.82
CA LYS A 540 -7.50 -16.73 30.79
C LYS A 540 -6.59 -17.68 30.00
N CYS A 541 -5.28 -17.42 30.04
CA CYS A 541 -4.29 -18.19 29.32
C CYS A 541 -4.56 -18.37 27.80
N TYR A 542 -5.32 -17.48 27.13
CA TYR A 542 -5.74 -17.64 25.72
C TYR A 542 -4.58 -17.96 24.75
N ILE A 543 -3.39 -17.41 25.00
CA ILE A 543 -2.17 -17.71 24.23
C ILE A 543 -1.84 -19.20 24.27
N PHE A 544 -1.81 -19.74 25.49
CA PHE A 544 -1.49 -21.12 25.73
C PHE A 544 -2.57 -21.99 25.08
N GLN A 545 -3.85 -21.63 25.23
CA GLN A 545 -4.94 -22.34 24.55
C GLN A 545 -4.73 -22.37 23.03
N GLN A 546 -4.41 -21.24 22.40
CA GLN A 546 -4.19 -21.16 20.95
C GLN A 546 -2.95 -21.97 20.51
N LEU A 547 -1.82 -21.82 21.20
CA LEU A 547 -0.59 -22.56 20.88
C LEU A 547 -0.76 -24.07 21.07
N ILE A 548 -1.43 -24.48 22.15
CA ILE A 548 -1.78 -25.88 22.43
C ILE A 548 -2.72 -26.42 21.36
N PHE A 549 -3.73 -25.64 20.97
CA PHE A 549 -4.65 -26.01 19.90
C PHE A 549 -3.94 -26.17 18.55
N GLU A 550 -2.92 -25.34 18.27
CA GLU A 550 -2.05 -25.45 17.10
C GLU A 550 -0.91 -26.47 17.26
N GLU A 551 -0.85 -27.20 18.39
CA GLU A 551 0.16 -28.21 18.74
C GLU A 551 1.61 -27.66 18.76
N GLN A 552 1.77 -26.36 19.01
CA GLN A 552 3.06 -25.66 19.08
C GLN A 552 3.67 -25.73 20.49
N TRP A 553 3.84 -26.94 21.02
CA TRP A 553 4.32 -27.20 22.40
C TRP A 553 5.68 -26.57 22.71
N GLU A 554 6.59 -26.53 21.74
CA GLU A 554 7.87 -25.86 21.92
C GLU A 554 7.70 -24.36 22.20
N LYS A 555 6.77 -23.70 21.49
CA LYS A 555 6.48 -22.27 21.73
C LYS A 555 5.76 -22.03 23.05
N VAL A 556 4.93 -22.99 23.49
CA VAL A 556 4.31 -22.98 24.82
C VAL A 556 5.40 -22.95 25.90
N GLU A 557 6.37 -23.86 25.83
CA GLU A 557 7.46 -23.94 26.79
C GLU A 557 8.42 -22.74 26.71
N GLN A 558 8.76 -22.28 25.50
CA GLN A 558 9.55 -21.06 25.31
C GLN A 558 8.84 -19.84 25.94
N PHE A 559 7.51 -19.75 25.81
CA PHE A 559 6.76 -18.64 26.39
C PHE A 559 6.60 -18.75 27.91
N LEU A 560 6.44 -19.97 28.46
CA LEU A 560 6.48 -20.16 29.91
C LEU A 560 7.84 -19.79 30.51
N THR A 561 8.93 -20.26 29.89
CA THR A 561 10.30 -19.94 30.31
C THR A 561 10.58 -18.44 30.18
N TYR A 562 9.94 -17.75 29.24
CA TYR A 562 9.98 -16.30 29.16
C TYR A 562 9.25 -15.64 30.35
N CYS A 563 8.08 -16.17 30.72
CA CYS A 563 7.22 -15.61 31.76
C CYS A 563 7.67 -15.88 33.20
N PHE A 564 8.32 -17.01 33.44
CA PHE A 564 8.68 -17.49 34.76
C PHE A 564 10.19 -17.71 34.86
N SER A 565 10.77 -17.40 36.03
CA SER A 565 12.22 -17.48 36.24
C SER A 565 12.69 -18.85 36.70
N THR A 566 11.79 -19.67 37.21
CA THR A 566 12.08 -20.96 37.84
C THR A 566 11.08 -22.01 37.39
N GLU A 567 11.51 -23.27 37.43
CA GLU A 567 10.67 -24.42 37.06
C GLU A 567 9.51 -24.58 38.05
N GLU A 568 9.74 -24.30 39.33
CA GLU A 568 8.71 -24.34 40.37
C GLU A 568 7.56 -23.36 40.10
N GLU A 569 7.88 -22.15 39.62
CA GLU A 569 6.87 -21.17 39.23
C GLU A 569 6.08 -21.60 37.99
N MET A 570 6.76 -22.22 37.02
CA MET A 570 6.09 -22.78 35.83
C MET A 570 5.13 -23.90 36.22
N CYS A 571 5.57 -24.84 37.07
CA CYS A 571 4.74 -25.92 37.58
C CYS A 571 3.54 -25.38 38.37
N ALA A 572 3.78 -24.40 39.25
CA ALA A 572 2.71 -23.74 40.00
C ALA A 572 1.68 -23.07 39.08
N PHE A 573 2.13 -22.40 38.02
CA PHE A 573 1.24 -21.79 37.03
C PHE A 573 0.41 -22.85 36.28
N LYS A 574 1.06 -23.93 35.80
CA LYS A 574 0.39 -25.03 35.08
C LYS A 574 -0.73 -25.64 35.93
N GLU A 575 -0.44 -25.95 37.20
CA GLU A 575 -1.36 -26.63 38.10
C GLU A 575 -2.47 -25.72 38.64
N ARG A 576 -2.14 -24.50 39.08
CA ARG A 576 -3.08 -23.65 39.82
C ARG A 576 -3.80 -22.64 38.94
N GLU A 577 -3.12 -22.08 37.95
CA GLU A 577 -3.67 -20.99 37.15
C GLU A 577 -4.19 -21.49 35.80
N PHE A 578 -3.35 -22.22 35.05
CA PHE A 578 -3.73 -22.68 33.73
C PHE A 578 -4.84 -23.74 33.80
N LEU A 579 -4.65 -24.81 34.57
CA LEU A 579 -5.62 -25.90 34.68
C LEU A 579 -7.01 -25.38 35.10
N GLN A 580 -7.07 -24.51 36.11
CA GLN A 580 -8.34 -24.00 36.67
C GLN A 580 -9.06 -23.02 35.76
N VAL A 581 -8.33 -22.23 34.96
CA VAL A 581 -8.94 -21.13 34.19
C VAL A 581 -9.16 -21.52 32.72
N ALA A 582 -8.27 -22.34 32.15
CA ALA A 582 -8.14 -22.50 30.72
C ALA A 582 -7.82 -23.92 30.26
N GLY A 583 -7.35 -24.77 31.17
CA GLY A 583 -6.98 -26.16 30.88
C GLY A 583 -8.18 -26.96 30.43
N GLU A 584 -9.29 -26.84 31.13
CA GLU A 584 -10.57 -27.50 30.77
C GLU A 584 -11.07 -27.05 29.39
N GLU A 585 -11.06 -25.74 29.10
CA GLU A 585 -11.47 -25.20 27.79
C GLU A 585 -10.52 -25.61 26.65
N SER A 586 -9.21 -25.59 26.89
CA SER A 586 -8.20 -26.05 25.91
C SER A 586 -8.38 -27.52 25.60
N HIS A 587 -8.53 -28.31 26.65
CA HIS A 587 -8.74 -29.74 26.58
C HIS A 587 -10.02 -30.03 25.80
N GLY A 588 -11.16 -29.46 26.20
CA GLY A 588 -12.42 -29.58 25.47
C GLY A 588 -12.29 -29.18 23.99
N SER A 589 -11.61 -28.06 23.69
CA SER A 589 -11.37 -27.61 22.30
C SER A 589 -10.57 -28.62 21.47
N LEU A 590 -9.55 -29.26 22.05
CA LEU A 590 -8.79 -30.32 21.38
C LEU A 590 -9.68 -31.53 21.08
N ILE A 591 -10.51 -31.94 22.03
CA ILE A 591 -11.45 -33.06 21.88
C ILE A 591 -12.50 -32.76 20.81
N VAL A 592 -13.14 -31.58 20.83
CA VAL A 592 -14.14 -31.14 19.83
C VAL A 592 -13.57 -31.25 18.40
N ASN A 593 -12.26 -31.01 18.25
CA ASN A 593 -11.57 -31.02 16.97
C ASN A 593 -10.82 -32.34 16.71
N SER A 594 -11.13 -33.41 17.44
CA SER A 594 -10.54 -34.74 17.28
C SER A 594 -9.02 -34.79 17.43
N LYS A 595 -8.42 -33.87 18.21
CA LYS A 595 -6.97 -33.79 18.48
C LYS A 595 -6.58 -34.59 19.73
N TRP A 596 -6.89 -35.88 19.71
CA TRP A 596 -6.74 -36.79 20.86
C TRP A 596 -5.30 -36.93 21.38
N GLN A 597 -4.33 -37.00 20.48
CA GLN A 597 -2.92 -37.09 20.85
C GLN A 597 -2.46 -35.80 21.53
N ALA A 598 -2.86 -34.64 21.02
CA ALA A 598 -2.56 -33.35 21.64
C ALA A 598 -3.18 -33.24 23.05
N ALA A 599 -4.39 -33.77 23.26
CA ALA A 599 -5.00 -33.82 24.59
C ALA A 599 -4.21 -34.70 25.57
N GLN A 600 -3.61 -35.81 25.10
CA GLN A 600 -2.72 -36.64 25.93
C GLN A 600 -1.39 -35.94 26.24
N VAL A 601 -0.82 -35.23 25.25
CA VAL A 601 0.37 -34.38 25.47
C VAL A 601 0.06 -33.28 26.49
N LEU A 602 -1.15 -32.70 26.47
CA LEU A 602 -1.59 -31.70 27.44
C LEU A 602 -1.52 -32.21 28.88
N PHE A 603 -1.94 -33.46 29.13
CA PHE A 603 -1.88 -34.04 30.48
C PHE A 603 -0.46 -34.23 30.98
N SER A 604 0.40 -34.76 30.11
CA SER A 604 1.83 -34.93 30.42
C SER A 604 2.48 -33.57 30.67
N TRP A 605 2.14 -32.58 29.85
CA TRP A 605 2.63 -31.21 29.95
C TRP A 605 2.18 -30.52 31.25
N LEU A 606 0.95 -30.78 31.71
CA LEU A 606 0.39 -30.31 32.97
C LEU A 606 0.98 -31.02 34.21
N GLY A 607 1.69 -32.13 34.03
CA GLY A 607 2.22 -32.94 35.14
C GLY A 607 1.12 -33.62 35.96
N LEU A 608 -0.05 -33.92 35.37
CA LEU A 608 -1.15 -34.53 36.11
C LEU A 608 -0.82 -35.97 36.51
N SER A 609 -1.16 -36.33 37.76
CA SER A 609 -1.18 -37.73 38.19
C SER A 609 -2.26 -38.52 37.42
N ALA A 610 -2.19 -39.86 37.45
CA ALA A 610 -3.23 -40.70 36.84
C ALA A 610 -4.64 -40.35 37.34
N ASN A 611 -4.76 -40.01 38.63
CA ASN A 611 -6.03 -39.54 39.20
C ASN A 611 -6.40 -38.14 38.71
N GLY A 612 -5.44 -37.22 38.56
CA GLY A 612 -5.69 -35.89 37.99
C GLY A 612 -6.17 -35.95 36.53
N VAL A 613 -5.61 -36.87 35.73
CA VAL A 613 -6.06 -37.14 34.36
C VAL A 613 -7.47 -37.73 34.37
N ARG A 614 -7.75 -38.68 35.26
CA ARG A 614 -9.07 -39.29 35.47
C ARG A 614 -10.12 -38.21 35.76
N GLU A 615 -9.85 -37.32 36.71
CA GLU A 615 -10.75 -36.23 37.10
C GLU A 615 -10.96 -35.19 35.99
N LEU A 616 -9.90 -34.78 35.28
CA LEU A 616 -10.02 -33.82 34.19
C LEU A 616 -10.83 -34.39 33.02
N LYS A 617 -10.63 -35.67 32.68
CA LYS A 617 -11.46 -36.39 31.70
C LYS A 617 -12.92 -36.41 32.13
N LYS A 618 -13.18 -36.76 33.39
CA LYS A 618 -14.51 -36.80 33.99
C LYS A 618 -15.20 -35.43 33.86
N ARG A 619 -14.56 -34.35 34.31
CA ARG A 619 -15.10 -32.99 34.18
C ARG A 619 -15.35 -32.58 32.74
N THR A 620 -14.37 -32.78 31.86
CA THR A 620 -14.54 -32.42 30.44
C THR A 620 -15.72 -33.15 29.83
N PHE A 621 -15.89 -34.42 30.16
CA PHE A 621 -17.04 -35.19 29.73
C PHE A 621 -18.34 -34.53 30.19
N PHE A 622 -18.50 -34.24 31.48
CA PHE A 622 -19.75 -33.66 31.99
C PHE A 622 -19.97 -32.22 31.52
N ASP A 623 -18.94 -31.39 31.50
CA ASP A 623 -19.03 -29.98 31.13
C ASP A 623 -19.25 -29.79 29.62
N PHE A 624 -18.73 -30.68 28.77
CA PHE A 624 -18.91 -30.55 27.31
C PHE A 624 -20.03 -31.43 26.75
N ALA A 625 -20.16 -32.68 27.19
CA ALA A 625 -21.16 -33.60 26.67
C ALA A 625 -22.53 -33.45 27.36
N VAL A 626 -22.56 -33.03 28.63
CA VAL A 626 -23.79 -32.97 29.43
C VAL A 626 -24.27 -31.52 29.66
N ALA A 627 -23.37 -30.54 29.78
CA ALA A 627 -23.73 -29.15 30.11
C ALA A 627 -24.08 -28.22 28.91
N LYS A 628 -24.68 -28.77 27.84
CA LYS A 628 -25.24 -28.00 26.70
C LYS A 628 -24.23 -27.17 25.88
N ASN A 629 -23.00 -27.64 25.67
CA ASN A 629 -22.15 -27.01 24.65
C ASN A 629 -22.67 -27.37 23.25
N GLU A 630 -23.58 -26.56 22.71
CA GLU A 630 -24.21 -26.79 21.40
C GLU A 630 -23.21 -27.02 20.26
N SER A 631 -22.02 -26.43 20.34
CA SER A 631 -21.00 -26.60 19.30
C SER A 631 -20.38 -28.00 19.35
N PHE A 632 -20.11 -28.52 20.55
CA PHE A 632 -19.63 -29.88 20.76
C PHE A 632 -20.70 -30.88 20.32
N ASN A 633 -21.93 -30.66 20.76
CA ASN A 633 -23.07 -31.53 20.46
C ASN A 633 -23.33 -31.61 18.95
N ARG A 634 -23.31 -30.47 18.23
CA ARG A 634 -23.43 -30.47 16.77
C ARG A 634 -22.26 -31.19 16.10
N ASN A 635 -21.02 -30.88 16.49
CA ASN A 635 -19.84 -31.48 15.86
C ASN A 635 -19.75 -33.00 16.06
N MET A 636 -20.22 -33.50 17.22
CA MET A 636 -20.19 -34.92 17.54
C MET A 636 -21.43 -35.68 17.06
N ALA A 637 -22.61 -35.05 17.02
CA ALA A 637 -23.84 -35.69 16.51
C ALA A 637 -23.72 -36.08 15.03
N ASP A 638 -23.03 -35.26 14.24
CA ASP A 638 -22.79 -35.54 12.82
C ASP A 638 -21.73 -36.63 12.58
N LYS A 639 -21.06 -37.12 13.64
CA LYS A 639 -19.91 -38.04 13.55
C LYS A 639 -19.94 -39.09 14.67
N PRO A 640 -20.82 -40.11 14.61
CA PRO A 640 -20.96 -41.12 15.66
C PRO A 640 -19.66 -41.89 15.96
N GLU A 641 -18.77 -42.05 14.98
CA GLU A 641 -17.44 -42.64 15.18
C GLU A 641 -16.55 -41.80 16.11
N GLN A 642 -16.67 -40.47 16.07
CA GLN A 642 -15.93 -39.59 16.98
C GLN A 642 -16.49 -39.66 18.40
N MET A 643 -17.79 -39.91 18.55
CA MET A 643 -18.41 -40.15 19.85
C MET A 643 -17.94 -41.46 20.47
N ASP A 644 -17.86 -42.54 19.70
CA ASP A 644 -17.30 -43.81 20.19
C ASP A 644 -15.84 -43.64 20.63
N LEU A 645 -15.01 -42.98 19.80
CA LEU A 645 -13.63 -42.64 20.16
C LEU A 645 -13.55 -41.78 21.42
N PHE A 646 -14.45 -40.80 21.57
CA PHE A 646 -14.55 -39.97 22.77
C PHE A 646 -14.84 -40.79 24.02
N CYS A 647 -15.84 -41.68 23.97
CA CYS A 647 -16.21 -42.57 25.06
C CYS A 647 -15.06 -43.51 25.43
N ARG A 648 -14.47 -44.20 24.44
CA ARG A 648 -13.30 -45.07 24.64
C ARG A 648 -12.12 -44.32 25.25
N TRP A 649 -11.93 -43.07 24.85
CA TRP A 649 -10.85 -42.23 25.37
C TRP A 649 -11.13 -41.72 26.79
N CYS A 650 -12.38 -41.43 27.16
CA CYS A 650 -12.76 -40.99 28.52
C CYS A 650 -12.76 -42.13 29.53
N PHE A 651 -13.30 -43.29 29.14
CA PHE A 651 -13.61 -44.41 30.02
C PHE A 651 -12.56 -45.52 29.91
N THR A 652 -11.39 -45.28 30.51
CA THR A 652 -10.28 -46.24 30.49
C THR A 652 -10.31 -47.22 31.67
N ASP A 653 -11.22 -47.06 32.64
CA ASP A 653 -11.38 -47.94 33.80
C ASP A 653 -12.87 -48.16 34.12
N SER A 654 -13.18 -49.37 34.56
CA SER A 654 -14.51 -49.85 34.95
C SER A 654 -15.15 -49.05 36.10
N GLU A 655 -14.36 -48.44 37.00
CA GLU A 655 -14.90 -47.57 38.06
C GLU A 655 -15.52 -46.29 37.49
N LEU A 656 -14.81 -45.61 36.58
CA LEU A 656 -15.31 -44.42 35.90
C LEU A 656 -16.60 -44.72 35.12
N VAL A 657 -16.66 -45.88 34.47
CA VAL A 657 -17.86 -46.32 33.74
C VAL A 657 -19.07 -46.42 34.69
N LYS A 658 -18.89 -47.03 35.86
CA LYS A 658 -19.97 -47.18 36.86
C LYS A 658 -20.42 -45.85 37.47
N GLU A 659 -19.46 -45.00 37.84
CA GLU A 659 -19.78 -43.65 38.33
C GLU A 659 -20.57 -42.86 37.28
N PHE A 660 -20.13 -42.96 36.03
CA PHE A 660 -20.78 -42.30 34.91
C PHE A 660 -22.20 -42.81 34.65
N GLU A 661 -22.42 -44.12 34.69
CA GLU A 661 -23.77 -44.69 34.57
C GLU A 661 -24.73 -44.16 35.63
N VAL A 662 -24.25 -43.88 36.85
CA VAL A 662 -25.06 -43.31 37.93
C VAL A 662 -25.40 -41.86 37.64
N GLU A 663 -24.42 -41.04 37.27
CA GLU A 663 -24.63 -39.63 36.95
C GLU A 663 -25.51 -39.44 35.70
N LEU A 664 -25.33 -40.29 34.68
CA LEU A 664 -26.15 -40.29 33.46
C LEU A 664 -27.62 -40.61 33.74
N ARG A 665 -27.90 -41.57 34.64
CA ARG A 665 -29.26 -41.88 35.10
C ARG A 665 -29.86 -40.68 35.83
N GLN A 666 -29.13 -40.09 36.78
CA GLN A 666 -29.58 -38.91 37.51
C GLN A 666 -29.81 -37.69 36.59
N TRP A 667 -29.05 -37.55 35.52
CA TRP A 667 -29.27 -36.50 34.53
C TRP A 667 -30.51 -36.79 33.67
N ARG A 668 -30.66 -38.02 33.18
CA ARG A 668 -31.85 -38.48 32.43
C ARG A 668 -33.14 -38.21 33.19
N ASP A 669 -33.14 -38.43 34.51
CA ASP A 669 -34.30 -38.18 35.37
C ASP A 669 -34.61 -36.69 35.56
N ARG A 670 -33.67 -35.78 35.24
CA ARG A 670 -33.79 -34.33 35.41
C ARG A 670 -34.06 -33.55 34.12
N SER A 671 -33.80 -34.12 32.94
CA SER A 671 -33.92 -33.43 31.65
C SER A 671 -35.35 -33.49 31.10
N SER A 672 -35.83 -32.42 30.45
CA SER A 672 -37.18 -32.38 29.85
C SER A 672 -37.19 -31.64 28.50
N GLY A 673 -37.98 -32.11 27.53
CA GLY A 673 -38.18 -31.44 26.23
C GLY A 673 -37.09 -31.73 25.18
N GLU A 674 -36.65 -30.71 24.43
CA GLU A 674 -35.69 -30.78 23.30
C GLU A 674 -34.34 -31.42 23.66
N GLU A 675 -33.98 -31.43 24.95
CA GLU A 675 -32.80 -32.13 25.49
C GLU A 675 -32.83 -33.65 25.24
N THR A 676 -34.01 -34.21 25.00
CA THR A 676 -34.23 -35.66 24.84
C THR A 676 -33.73 -36.19 23.49
N GLU A 677 -33.81 -35.43 22.40
CA GLU A 677 -33.42 -35.92 21.06
C GLU A 677 -31.90 -36.07 20.91
N PHE A 678 -31.12 -35.06 21.31
CA PHE A 678 -29.66 -35.18 21.35
C PHE A 678 -29.24 -36.31 22.29
N PHE A 679 -29.88 -36.38 23.47
CA PHE A 679 -29.60 -37.42 24.44
C PHE A 679 -29.87 -38.82 23.88
N ASN A 680 -30.92 -39.02 23.08
CA ASN A 680 -31.18 -40.31 22.44
C ASN A 680 -30.05 -40.72 21.48
N GLY A 681 -29.51 -39.78 20.68
CA GLY A 681 -28.38 -40.04 19.80
C GLY A 681 -27.08 -40.33 20.57
N PHE A 682 -26.78 -39.54 21.59
CA PHE A 682 -25.65 -39.75 22.51
C PHE A 682 -25.76 -41.10 23.23
N ASN A 683 -26.95 -41.41 23.76
CA ASN A 683 -27.23 -42.59 24.56
C ASN A 683 -27.09 -43.87 23.72
N LEU A 684 -27.49 -43.87 22.45
CA LEU A 684 -27.26 -45.01 21.55
C LEU A 684 -25.76 -45.28 21.33
N ALA A 685 -24.96 -44.24 21.10
CA ALA A 685 -23.51 -44.38 20.94
C ALA A 685 -22.85 -44.85 22.25
N PHE A 686 -23.30 -44.33 23.39
CA PHE A 686 -22.79 -44.69 24.70
C PHE A 686 -23.19 -46.11 25.13
N GLU A 687 -24.43 -46.53 24.91
CA GLU A 687 -24.90 -47.91 25.17
C GLU A 687 -24.14 -48.92 24.32
N LYS A 688 -23.87 -48.58 23.05
CA LYS A 688 -23.00 -49.38 22.18
C LYS A 688 -21.58 -49.49 22.77
N PHE A 689 -21.00 -48.37 23.19
CA PHE A 689 -19.69 -48.37 23.87
C PHE A 689 -19.69 -49.25 25.13
N LEU A 690 -20.72 -49.18 25.97
CA LEU A 690 -20.82 -50.01 27.17
C LEU A 690 -20.87 -51.50 26.83
N LEU A 691 -21.65 -51.89 25.82
CA LEU A 691 -21.71 -53.28 25.34
C LEU A 691 -20.32 -53.76 24.91
N ASP A 692 -19.66 -53.00 24.03
CA ASP A 692 -18.31 -53.32 23.54
C ASP A 692 -17.30 -53.39 24.71
N PHE A 693 -17.34 -52.43 25.64
CA PHE A 693 -16.45 -52.36 26.79
C PHE A 693 -16.62 -53.57 27.73
N TYR A 694 -17.86 -53.94 28.06
CA TYR A 694 -18.12 -55.10 28.92
C TYR A 694 -17.82 -56.43 28.21
N GLU A 695 -18.01 -56.52 26.90
CA GLU A 695 -17.60 -57.69 26.11
C GLU A 695 -16.07 -57.84 26.08
N ASP A 696 -15.33 -56.76 25.88
CA ASP A 696 -13.87 -56.74 25.95
C ASP A 696 -13.36 -57.18 27.33
N GLN A 697 -13.95 -56.64 28.42
CA GLN A 697 -13.60 -57.03 29.79
C GLN A 697 -13.92 -58.51 30.09
N ARG A 698 -15.05 -59.03 29.57
CA ARG A 698 -15.40 -60.45 29.69
C ARG A 698 -14.46 -61.34 28.86
N GLY A 699 -14.02 -60.88 27.69
CA GLY A 699 -13.05 -61.57 26.84
C GLY A 699 -11.67 -61.65 27.49
N VAL A 700 -11.20 -60.56 28.09
CA VAL A 700 -9.95 -60.53 28.88
C VAL A 700 -10.05 -61.44 30.11
N LYS A 701 -11.20 -61.42 30.80
CA LYS A 701 -11.44 -62.30 31.95
C LYS A 701 -11.47 -63.79 31.57
N ARG A 702 -12.13 -64.16 30.46
CA ARG A 702 -12.09 -65.54 29.94
C ARG A 702 -10.69 -65.96 29.52
N LYS A 703 -9.93 -65.08 28.87
CA LYS A 703 -8.54 -65.38 28.47
C LYS A 703 -7.61 -65.55 29.68
N LEU A 704 -7.78 -64.76 30.74
CA LEU A 704 -7.07 -64.95 32.00
C LEU A 704 -7.51 -66.23 32.73
N GLU A 705 -8.80 -66.57 32.70
CA GLU A 705 -9.32 -67.83 33.25
C GLU A 705 -8.80 -69.05 32.46
N ASP A 706 -8.72 -68.95 31.13
CA ASP A 706 -8.16 -69.97 30.25
C ASP A 706 -6.63 -70.09 30.40
N ASP A 707 -5.89 -68.98 30.53
CA ASP A 707 -4.44 -68.98 30.79
C ASP A 707 -4.10 -69.48 32.21
N VAL A 708 -4.99 -69.25 33.19
CA VAL A 708 -4.88 -69.84 34.55
C VAL A 708 -5.21 -71.34 34.52
N LEU A 709 -6.18 -71.77 33.71
CA LEU A 709 -6.51 -73.17 33.51
C LEU A 709 -5.42 -73.94 32.72
N ASP A 710 -4.77 -73.31 31.74
CA ASP A 710 -3.66 -73.90 30.98
C ASP A 710 -2.32 -73.83 31.76
N GLY A 711 -2.15 -72.80 32.59
CA GLY A 711 -1.04 -72.67 33.54
C GLY A 711 -1.04 -73.71 34.67
N SER A 712 -2.20 -74.28 35.02
CA SER A 712 -2.32 -75.38 35.99
C SER A 712 -1.86 -76.75 35.49
N ASN A 713 -1.43 -76.90 34.22
CA ASN A 713 -0.92 -78.16 33.67
C ASN A 713 0.57 -78.15 33.27
N LYS A 714 1.33 -77.09 33.58
CA LYS A 714 2.80 -77.11 33.47
C LYS A 714 3.50 -77.20 34.82
N LYS A 715 3.40 -78.39 35.41
CA LYS A 715 4.46 -78.94 36.27
C LYS A 715 5.35 -79.83 35.40
N VAL A 716 6.29 -79.24 34.66
CA VAL A 716 7.43 -79.99 34.10
C VAL A 716 8.70 -79.52 34.79
N LYS A 717 9.27 -80.47 35.52
CA LYS A 717 10.64 -80.58 36.01
C LYS A 717 11.66 -79.73 35.23
N LEU A 718 12.39 -78.90 35.96
CA LEU A 718 13.81 -78.69 35.74
C LEU A 718 14.52 -79.04 37.05
N GLN A 719 14.98 -80.29 37.14
CA GLN A 719 16.13 -80.67 37.95
C GLN A 719 17.34 -80.72 37.00
N ALA A 720 18.48 -80.34 37.56
CA ALA A 720 19.77 -80.03 36.95
C ALA A 720 20.43 -81.14 36.12
N GLN A 721 21.28 -80.76 35.15
CA GLN A 721 22.76 -80.86 35.20
C GLN A 721 23.39 -80.59 33.82
N ASP A 722 24.03 -79.43 33.66
CA ASP A 722 25.49 -79.20 33.41
C ASP A 722 25.73 -77.71 33.08
#